data_AF-A0ABD3LZS4-F1
#
_entry.id   AF-A0ABD3LZS4-F1
#
_cell.length_a   1.000
_cell.length_b   1.000
_cell.length_c   1.000
_cell.angle_alpha   90.00
_cell.angle_beta   90.00
_cell.angle_gamma   90.00
#
_symmetry.space_group_name_H-M   'P 1'
#
loop_
_entity.id
_entity.type
_entity.pdbx_description
1 polymer ?
#
loop_
_entity_poly.entity_id
_entity_poly.type
_entity_poly.pdbx_seq_one_letter_code
_entity_poly.pdbx_strand_id
1 'polypeptide(L)'
;MADSTTESAPQDILPDPKIIDLLKKEPASNIAHVSLEYFPPRTEQGVQNLHARMDRMLANTKSLYTDTTWGAGGSTADLSLQIALHAHKTGHVSNMHLTCTNMEKDGDPIKAVHDALQQAYDGGIRNIVALRGDPPEGEKEWTAAEGGFTCALDLVKYIRKTFNDDFGISVAGYPEGHPNRISELSSEEVESMSETEKGRCCTHDGVTYVCKDDDYKKEMDYLKEKVDAGADFIITQMFFDAEVFKTFVEDCRKWGIDCPIVPGLMCINAYPGFKKMTKFCKTRVPKPLEEKMDSMKDDPDAVKKFGVEFGAEICRKLLDFGVNILHFYTLNLEKVVYGITDELGITSGLIEKSNESDASDMVAVGSAWARVGDSVKTSAGQGIVKEIKGDGAAVIVIDGNDIEFAKAAFSSPSPSCANPLTSTSCLRRPLPSSLGVYNTAIDVDEEAQRDISSFEEWASYNGIQRADGFQLVGEELFAGYLDVSAITTQDVPAGSTVLYIPNEVMLSSSKAMEEFGRLAEAEEMLISNGYESEIRQYYLMVKILVELDKGRDSPWFEFLNSLPRFYSNGASMTPFCYTCIPPLLAKLCDEERVRLFNISVKQGLPFLSDEIKGDPELWKWAYQVVYTRGFETDNGDFSICPMADYFNHGTDHEIWLTYDDAGNCYAQSTMDVPANSPLRMCYGDPTNPSFLLSRYGFLDESSPATFCKIIPPYISDEMKNLGYAENRMLFYNTGDVSEEVWDILLYMALDETDPGIQHQFYQAHMTGDYATKQYIHEQYYPLTAKKLANHINTFLAELAALEKKVDYGGKVAADDHPRLPLVLRHNEFVKNIFLTVRHKQGLDLNGFG
;
A
#
# COMPACT_ATOMS: atom_id res chain seq x y z
N MET A 1 33.43 36.94 -4.17
CA MET A 1 33.33 36.45 -5.56
C MET A 1 32.22 35.43 -5.55
N ALA A 2 31.24 35.60 -6.44
CA ALA A 2 30.13 34.67 -6.55
C ALA A 2 30.66 33.31 -7.03
N ASP A 3 30.28 32.23 -6.35
CA ASP A 3 30.36 30.90 -6.94
C ASP A 3 29.07 30.15 -6.61
N SER A 4 28.48 29.62 -7.66
CA SER A 4 27.12 29.12 -7.77
C SER A 4 27.02 27.68 -7.29
N THR A 5 26.28 27.42 -6.21
CA THR A 5 25.79 26.08 -5.88
C THR A 5 24.47 25.85 -6.61
N THR A 6 24.54 25.16 -7.74
CA THR A 6 23.37 24.55 -8.38
C THR A 6 22.84 23.45 -7.45
N GLU A 7 21.62 23.63 -6.95
CA GLU A 7 20.79 22.58 -6.38
C GLU A 7 20.71 21.41 -7.39
N SER A 8 21.05 20.19 -6.97
CA SER A 8 20.77 19.01 -7.77
C SER A 8 19.28 18.69 -7.69
N ALA A 9 18.59 18.86 -8.82
CA ALA A 9 17.19 18.50 -9.02
C ALA A 9 16.91 17.02 -8.65
N PRO A 10 15.65 16.68 -8.29
CA PRO A 10 15.23 15.30 -8.10
C PRO A 10 15.64 14.43 -9.31
N GLN A 11 16.06 13.19 -9.08
CA GLN A 11 16.28 12.26 -10.19
C GLN A 11 14.93 11.98 -10.86
N ASP A 12 14.67 12.66 -11.97
CA ASP A 12 13.51 12.42 -12.82
C ASP A 12 13.52 10.95 -13.28
N ILE A 13 12.49 10.17 -12.91
CA ILE A 13 12.21 8.88 -13.55
C ILE A 13 11.98 9.19 -15.03
N LEU A 14 12.87 8.72 -15.89
CA LEU A 14 12.81 9.00 -17.31
C LEU A 14 11.52 8.40 -17.89
N PRO A 15 10.78 9.13 -18.75
CA PRO A 15 9.62 8.58 -19.43
C PRO A 15 9.94 7.31 -20.21
N ASP A 16 8.95 6.44 -20.34
CA ASP A 16 9.07 5.21 -21.13
C ASP A 16 9.58 5.50 -22.55
N PRO A 17 10.49 4.69 -23.09
CA PRO A 17 10.74 4.71 -24.52
C PRO A 17 9.46 4.34 -25.28
N LYS A 18 9.24 4.94 -26.44
CA LYS A 18 8.14 4.51 -27.30
C LYS A 18 8.42 3.11 -27.86
N ILE A 19 7.43 2.23 -27.78
CA ILE A 19 7.53 0.84 -28.24
C ILE A 19 7.87 0.77 -29.73
N ILE A 20 7.35 1.69 -30.55
CA ILE A 20 7.69 1.72 -31.98
C ILE A 20 9.18 1.90 -32.25
N ASP A 21 9.89 2.67 -31.40
CA ASP A 21 11.32 2.86 -31.53
C ASP A 21 12.11 1.65 -31.04
N LEU A 22 11.53 0.86 -30.12
CA LEU A 22 12.07 -0.43 -29.72
C LEU A 22 11.88 -1.48 -30.82
N LEU A 23 10.70 -1.55 -31.44
CA LEU A 23 10.39 -2.49 -32.54
C LEU A 23 11.22 -2.24 -33.80
N LYS A 24 11.67 -1.01 -34.04
CA LYS A 24 12.55 -0.65 -35.16
C LYS A 24 14.01 -1.07 -34.93
N LYS A 25 14.41 -1.36 -33.69
CA LYS A 25 15.76 -1.85 -33.42
C LYS A 25 15.84 -3.32 -33.82
N GLU A 26 16.90 -3.71 -34.52
CA GLU A 26 17.15 -5.13 -34.74
C GLU A 26 17.41 -5.81 -33.39
N PRO A 27 16.83 -7.00 -33.15
CA PRO A 27 17.07 -7.72 -31.91
C PRO A 27 18.55 -8.05 -31.79
N ALA A 28 19.11 -7.88 -30.58
CA ALA A 28 20.52 -8.15 -30.31
C ALA A 28 20.92 -9.63 -30.47
N SER A 29 19.93 -10.51 -30.62
CA SER A 29 20.07 -11.95 -30.86
C SER A 29 19.07 -12.40 -31.92
N ASN A 30 19.25 -13.60 -32.49
CA ASN A 30 18.27 -14.23 -33.38
C ASN A 30 17.00 -14.73 -32.65
N ILE A 31 16.73 -14.22 -31.45
CA ILE A 31 15.62 -14.63 -30.58
C ILE A 31 14.57 -13.53 -30.62
N ALA A 32 13.31 -13.89 -30.87
CA ALA A 32 12.21 -12.92 -30.92
C ALA A 32 11.97 -12.24 -29.57
N HIS A 33 11.49 -11.00 -29.63
CA HIS A 33 11.00 -10.27 -28.47
C HIS A 33 9.71 -10.90 -27.92
N VAL A 34 9.48 -10.71 -26.62
CA VAL A 34 8.27 -11.13 -25.91
C VAL A 34 7.55 -9.87 -25.41
N SER A 35 6.23 -9.83 -25.49
CA SER A 35 5.40 -8.87 -24.75
C SER A 35 4.24 -9.59 -24.07
N LEU A 36 3.76 -9.02 -22.97
CA LEU A 36 2.85 -9.68 -22.05
C LEU A 36 1.65 -8.77 -21.77
N GLU A 37 0.42 -9.29 -21.90
CA GLU A 37 -0.80 -8.57 -21.56
C GLU A 37 -1.40 -9.09 -20.25
N TYR A 38 -1.76 -8.17 -19.36
CA TYR A 38 -2.40 -8.42 -18.07
C TYR A 38 -3.73 -7.67 -17.95
N PHE A 39 -4.63 -8.17 -17.12
CA PHE A 39 -5.89 -7.51 -16.80
C PHE A 39 -6.00 -7.12 -15.32
N PRO A 40 -6.75 -6.05 -14.98
CA PRO A 40 -7.03 -5.66 -13.61
C PRO A 40 -7.76 -6.76 -12.80
N PRO A 41 -7.18 -7.29 -11.71
CA PRO A 41 -7.83 -8.27 -10.83
C PRO A 41 -8.97 -7.67 -9.99
N ARG A 42 -9.94 -8.50 -9.61
CA ARG A 42 -11.15 -8.15 -8.85
C ARG A 42 -10.88 -7.74 -7.42
N THR A 43 -9.88 -8.36 -6.82
CA THR A 43 -9.58 -8.27 -5.40
C THR A 43 -8.24 -7.60 -5.23
N GLU A 44 -8.06 -6.91 -4.10
CA GLU A 44 -6.80 -6.29 -3.73
C GLU A 44 -5.66 -7.32 -3.65
N GLN A 45 -5.93 -8.49 -3.06
CA GLN A 45 -4.98 -9.62 -3.08
C GLN A 45 -4.60 -10.03 -4.51
N GLY A 46 -5.58 -10.05 -5.43
CA GLY A 46 -5.33 -10.35 -6.84
C GLY A 46 -4.41 -9.32 -7.48
N VAL A 47 -4.57 -8.03 -7.15
CA VAL A 47 -3.69 -6.92 -7.61
C VAL A 47 -2.27 -7.11 -7.10
N GLN A 48 -2.10 -7.39 -5.80
CA GLN A 48 -0.78 -7.65 -5.20
C GLN A 48 -0.09 -8.85 -5.84
N ASN A 49 -0.82 -9.96 -6.01
CA ASN A 49 -0.29 -11.14 -6.66
C ASN A 49 0.06 -10.86 -8.13
N LEU A 50 -0.72 -10.00 -8.80
CA LEU A 50 -0.44 -9.59 -10.18
C LEU A 50 0.84 -8.76 -10.26
N HIS A 51 1.04 -7.78 -9.39
CA HIS A 51 2.29 -7.00 -9.34
C HIS A 51 3.51 -7.92 -9.18
N ALA A 52 3.48 -8.82 -8.19
CA ALA A 52 4.56 -9.78 -7.99
C ALA A 52 4.79 -10.71 -9.20
N ARG A 53 3.74 -11.00 -9.97
CA ARG A 53 3.81 -11.79 -11.20
C ARG A 53 4.37 -10.99 -12.36
N MET A 54 3.98 -9.73 -12.53
CA MET A 54 4.50 -8.83 -13.56
C MET A 54 6.02 -8.69 -13.39
N ASP A 55 6.48 -8.38 -12.19
CA ASP A 55 7.91 -8.21 -11.89
C ASP A 55 8.71 -9.49 -12.18
N ARG A 56 8.21 -10.64 -11.71
CA ARG A 56 8.85 -11.94 -11.94
C ARG A 56 8.87 -12.30 -13.42
N MET A 57 7.77 -12.09 -14.14
CA MET A 57 7.68 -12.39 -15.56
C MET A 57 8.58 -11.46 -16.38
N LEU A 58 8.70 -10.17 -16.04
CA LEU A 58 9.67 -9.26 -16.65
C LEU A 58 11.09 -9.77 -16.46
N ALA A 59 11.48 -10.06 -15.21
CA ALA A 59 12.83 -10.54 -14.90
C ALA A 59 13.19 -11.83 -15.65
N ASN A 60 12.22 -12.74 -15.79
CA ASN A 60 12.43 -14.05 -16.38
C ASN A 60 12.36 -14.06 -17.92
N THR A 61 11.45 -13.29 -18.52
CA THR A 61 11.22 -13.28 -19.97
C THR A 61 11.94 -12.14 -20.68
N LYS A 62 12.36 -11.11 -19.94
CA LYS A 62 12.89 -9.84 -20.48
C LYS A 62 11.94 -9.25 -21.52
N SER A 63 10.65 -9.24 -21.20
CA SER A 63 9.61 -8.71 -22.07
C SER A 63 9.93 -7.29 -22.53
N LEU A 64 9.78 -7.02 -23.82
CA LEU A 64 10.06 -5.73 -24.44
C LEU A 64 9.09 -4.64 -23.96
N TYR A 65 7.83 -5.00 -23.75
CA TYR A 65 6.80 -4.16 -23.17
C TYR A 65 5.70 -5.00 -22.53
N THR A 66 4.85 -4.33 -21.75
CA THR A 66 3.71 -4.93 -21.07
C THR A 66 2.42 -4.14 -21.31
N ASP A 67 1.36 -4.86 -21.65
CA ASP A 67 0.02 -4.31 -21.82
C ASP A 67 -0.79 -4.44 -20.53
N THR A 68 -1.52 -3.37 -20.20
CA THR A 68 -2.53 -3.40 -19.13
C THR A 68 -3.88 -3.11 -19.74
N THR A 69 -4.81 -4.07 -19.64
CA THR A 69 -6.15 -3.93 -20.23
C THR A 69 -7.01 -2.91 -19.50
N TRP A 70 -8.00 -2.38 -20.21
CA TRP A 70 -8.91 -1.35 -19.73
C TRP A 70 -10.35 -1.83 -19.84
N GLY A 71 -11.07 -1.85 -18.72
CA GLY A 71 -12.45 -2.32 -18.64
C GLY A 71 -13.40 -1.50 -19.51
N ALA A 72 -14.45 -2.15 -20.01
CA ALA A 72 -15.48 -1.48 -20.79
C ALA A 72 -16.07 -0.28 -20.01
N GLY A 73 -16.23 0.85 -20.70
CA GLY A 73 -16.73 2.11 -20.12
C GLY A 73 -15.91 2.67 -18.95
N GLY A 74 -14.64 2.31 -18.82
CA GLY A 74 -13.80 2.80 -17.72
C GLY A 74 -14.11 2.17 -16.37
N SER A 75 -14.82 1.03 -16.33
CA SER A 75 -15.14 0.30 -15.09
C SER A 75 -13.93 -0.07 -14.24
N THR A 76 -12.73 -0.09 -14.82
CA THR A 76 -11.46 -0.34 -14.14
C THR A 76 -10.44 0.78 -14.34
N ALA A 77 -10.87 1.96 -14.79
CA ALA A 77 -10.00 3.04 -15.25
C ALA A 77 -8.85 3.35 -14.27
N ASP A 78 -9.19 3.63 -13.01
CA ASP A 78 -8.22 3.98 -11.98
C ASP A 78 -7.25 2.83 -11.70
N LEU A 79 -7.76 1.60 -11.54
CA LEU A 79 -6.92 0.43 -11.28
C LEU A 79 -6.02 0.07 -12.48
N SER A 80 -6.51 0.24 -13.71
CA SER A 80 -5.73 -0.02 -14.93
C SER A 80 -4.58 0.97 -15.06
N LEU A 81 -4.85 2.25 -14.79
CA LEU A 81 -3.83 3.28 -14.73
C LEU A 81 -2.80 3.00 -13.61
N GLN A 82 -3.26 2.60 -12.42
CA GLN A 82 -2.37 2.23 -11.31
C GLN A 82 -1.45 1.06 -11.67
N ILE A 83 -1.98 -0.02 -12.27
CA ILE A 83 -1.19 -1.17 -12.71
C ILE A 83 -0.20 -0.75 -13.81
N ALA A 84 -0.62 0.10 -14.75
CA ALA A 84 0.25 0.60 -15.82
C ALA A 84 1.38 1.50 -15.29
N LEU A 85 1.09 2.33 -14.27
CA LEU A 85 2.09 3.16 -13.57
C LEU A 85 3.03 2.31 -12.73
N HIS A 86 2.52 1.26 -12.08
CA HIS A 86 3.34 0.28 -11.38
C HIS A 86 4.31 -0.39 -12.35
N ALA A 87 3.83 -0.87 -13.50
CA ALA A 87 4.68 -1.46 -14.53
C ALA A 87 5.81 -0.51 -14.95
N HIS A 88 5.50 0.75 -15.23
CA HIS A 88 6.50 1.77 -15.54
C HIS A 88 7.54 1.93 -14.40
N LYS A 89 7.08 2.07 -13.15
CA LYS A 89 7.94 2.23 -11.97
C LYS A 89 8.82 1.02 -11.70
N THR A 90 8.37 -0.20 -12.02
CA THR A 90 9.15 -1.43 -11.83
C THR A 90 10.02 -1.80 -13.05
N GLY A 91 10.12 -0.88 -14.02
CA GLY A 91 11.04 -0.99 -15.15
C GLY A 91 10.48 -1.69 -16.39
N HIS A 92 9.17 -1.98 -16.43
CA HIS A 92 8.50 -2.35 -17.67
C HIS A 92 8.35 -1.12 -18.56
N VAL A 93 8.40 -1.33 -19.88
CA VAL A 93 7.86 -0.34 -20.83
C VAL A 93 6.34 -0.55 -20.87
N SER A 94 5.59 0.41 -20.35
CA SER A 94 4.15 0.30 -20.15
C SER A 94 3.37 0.69 -21.41
N ASN A 95 2.41 -0.16 -21.80
CA ASN A 95 1.48 0.06 -22.91
C ASN A 95 0.04 0.00 -22.37
N MET A 96 -0.50 1.17 -22.00
CA MET A 96 -1.79 1.24 -21.33
C MET A 96 -2.93 1.17 -22.35
N HIS A 97 -3.87 0.25 -22.18
CA HIS A 97 -5.10 0.26 -22.96
C HIS A 97 -5.95 1.46 -22.57
N LEU A 98 -6.62 2.07 -23.55
CA LEU A 98 -7.56 3.14 -23.29
C LEU A 98 -8.74 3.05 -24.26
N THR A 99 -9.93 2.76 -23.72
CA THR A 99 -11.18 2.88 -24.47
C THR A 99 -11.64 4.34 -24.48
N CYS A 100 -12.30 4.80 -25.55
CA CYS A 100 -12.72 6.20 -25.67
C CYS A 100 -14.22 6.42 -25.55
N THR A 101 -15.03 5.35 -25.46
CA THR A 101 -16.48 5.45 -25.37
C THR A 101 -17.01 4.99 -24.01
N ASN A 102 -18.22 5.44 -23.67
CA ASN A 102 -18.92 5.12 -22.41
C ASN A 102 -18.16 5.58 -21.15
N MET A 103 -17.36 6.63 -21.27
CA MET A 103 -16.69 7.28 -20.15
C MET A 103 -17.14 8.75 -20.09
N GLU A 104 -17.57 9.20 -18.92
CA GLU A 104 -17.99 10.59 -18.69
C GLU A 104 -17.47 11.03 -17.32
N LYS A 105 -16.98 12.26 -17.24
CA LYS A 105 -16.59 12.88 -15.97
C LYS A 105 -17.08 14.32 -15.97
N ASP A 106 -17.78 14.71 -14.92
CA ASP A 106 -18.33 16.06 -14.75
C ASP A 106 -19.27 16.50 -15.89
N GLY A 107 -19.96 15.56 -16.55
CA GLY A 107 -20.83 15.85 -17.71
C GLY A 107 -20.11 15.99 -19.05
N ASP A 108 -18.80 15.74 -19.10
CA ASP A 108 -17.98 15.82 -20.32
C ASP A 108 -17.44 14.42 -20.72
N PRO A 109 -17.85 13.88 -21.88
CA PRO A 109 -17.41 12.57 -22.37
C PRO A 109 -15.96 12.54 -22.88
N ILE A 110 -15.31 13.69 -23.08
CA ILE A 110 -13.90 13.80 -23.47
C ILE A 110 -13.00 13.91 -22.24
N LYS A 111 -13.47 14.58 -21.18
CA LYS A 111 -12.67 14.89 -20.00
C LYS A 111 -12.10 13.66 -19.31
N ALA A 112 -12.86 12.58 -19.18
CA ALA A 112 -12.37 11.33 -18.56
C ALA A 112 -11.17 10.74 -19.33
N VAL A 113 -11.26 10.73 -20.67
CA VAL A 113 -10.18 10.27 -21.55
C VAL A 113 -8.96 11.20 -21.45
N HIS A 114 -9.19 12.51 -21.44
CA HIS A 114 -8.11 13.50 -21.31
C HIS A 114 -7.38 13.37 -19.97
N ASP A 115 -8.12 13.28 -18.85
CA ASP A 115 -7.57 13.13 -17.51
C ASP A 115 -6.73 11.83 -17.41
N ALA A 116 -7.17 10.73 -18.03
CA ALA A 116 -6.41 9.48 -18.05
C ALA A 116 -5.12 9.58 -18.88
N LEU A 117 -5.18 10.22 -20.05
CA LEU A 117 -3.99 10.48 -20.89
C LEU A 117 -3.00 11.41 -20.18
N GLN A 118 -3.49 12.46 -19.50
CA GLN A 118 -2.66 13.41 -18.78
C GLN A 118 -1.96 12.74 -17.60
N GLN A 119 -2.68 11.94 -16.81
CA GLN A 119 -2.06 11.19 -15.71
C GLN A 119 -1.04 10.15 -16.19
N ALA A 120 -1.32 9.46 -17.30
CA ALA A 120 -0.34 8.56 -17.92
C ALA A 120 0.91 9.33 -18.37
N TYR A 121 0.73 10.50 -19.01
CA TYR A 121 1.82 11.36 -19.44
C TYR A 121 2.68 11.84 -18.26
N ASP A 122 2.04 12.36 -17.22
CA ASP A 122 2.71 12.91 -16.04
C ASP A 122 3.41 11.81 -15.22
N GLY A 123 2.82 10.61 -15.21
CA GLY A 123 3.39 9.43 -14.57
C GLY A 123 4.45 8.68 -15.39
N GLY A 124 4.92 9.25 -16.50
CA GLY A 124 6.04 8.71 -17.29
C GLY A 124 5.67 7.68 -18.36
N ILE A 125 4.40 7.24 -18.45
CA ILE A 125 3.94 6.33 -19.50
C ILE A 125 3.96 7.05 -20.84
N ARG A 126 4.44 6.38 -21.89
CA ARG A 126 4.52 6.93 -23.25
C ARG A 126 3.89 6.05 -24.31
N ASN A 127 3.17 4.99 -23.96
CA ASN A 127 2.51 4.13 -24.96
C ASN A 127 1.04 3.86 -24.61
N ILE A 128 0.16 4.05 -25.59
CA ILE A 128 -1.29 3.88 -25.46
C ILE A 128 -1.81 2.92 -26.53
N VAL A 129 -2.64 1.96 -26.13
CA VAL A 129 -3.46 1.17 -27.04
C VAL A 129 -4.81 1.86 -27.22
N ALA A 130 -5.01 2.51 -28.36
CA ALA A 130 -6.21 3.28 -28.64
C ALA A 130 -7.37 2.36 -29.10
N LEU A 131 -8.38 2.23 -28.24
CA LEU A 131 -9.53 1.36 -28.44
C LEU A 131 -10.84 2.15 -28.41
N ARG A 132 -11.89 1.61 -29.05
CA ARG A 132 -13.23 2.19 -28.92
C ARG A 132 -13.81 1.88 -27.53
N GLY A 133 -13.86 0.60 -27.21
CA GLY A 133 -14.67 0.05 -26.10
C GLY A 133 -15.86 -0.76 -26.61
N ASP A 134 -16.31 -1.68 -25.76
CA ASP A 134 -17.51 -2.49 -25.98
C ASP A 134 -18.78 -1.75 -25.52
N PRO A 135 -19.98 -2.15 -26.00
CA PRO A 135 -21.24 -1.64 -25.48
C PRO A 135 -21.35 -1.81 -23.94
N PRO A 136 -22.13 -0.97 -23.25
CA PRO A 136 -22.42 -1.15 -21.83
C PRO A 136 -23.02 -2.54 -21.53
N GLU A 137 -22.83 -3.02 -20.30
CA GLU A 137 -23.32 -4.34 -19.88
C GLU A 137 -24.85 -4.44 -20.05
N GLY A 138 -25.31 -5.42 -20.83
CA GLY A 138 -26.73 -5.64 -21.13
C GLY A 138 -27.22 -5.05 -22.46
N GLU A 139 -26.42 -4.22 -23.14
CA GLU A 139 -26.76 -3.65 -24.44
C GLU A 139 -26.08 -4.40 -25.59
N LYS A 140 -26.84 -4.67 -26.66
CA LYS A 140 -26.31 -5.35 -27.86
C LYS A 140 -25.69 -4.39 -28.88
N GLU A 141 -26.10 -3.13 -28.85
CA GLU A 141 -25.62 -2.10 -29.76
C GLU A 141 -25.02 -0.96 -28.98
N TRP A 142 -23.93 -0.40 -29.49
CA TRP A 142 -23.27 0.76 -28.91
C TRP A 142 -23.88 2.05 -29.47
N THR A 143 -24.14 3.05 -28.61
CA THR A 143 -24.61 4.38 -29.00
C THR A 143 -23.64 5.46 -28.54
N ALA A 144 -23.42 6.48 -29.39
CA ALA A 144 -22.50 7.57 -29.10
C ALA A 144 -23.08 8.54 -28.08
N ALA A 145 -22.28 8.92 -27.07
CA ALA A 145 -22.59 10.07 -26.23
C ALA A 145 -22.49 11.36 -27.05
N GLU A 146 -23.43 12.30 -26.84
CA GLU A 146 -23.43 13.58 -27.54
C GLU A 146 -22.14 14.36 -27.23
N GLY A 147 -21.37 14.70 -28.26
CA GLY A 147 -20.08 15.41 -28.11
C GLY A 147 -18.88 14.53 -27.72
N GLY A 148 -19.07 13.22 -27.51
CA GLY A 148 -18.00 12.27 -27.17
C GLY A 148 -17.29 11.64 -28.37
N PHE A 149 -16.30 10.79 -28.10
CA PHE A 149 -15.65 9.97 -29.11
C PHE A 149 -16.62 8.93 -29.67
N THR A 150 -16.48 8.60 -30.96
CA THR A 150 -17.32 7.58 -31.60
C THR A 150 -16.58 6.29 -31.90
N CYS A 151 -15.25 6.37 -32.04
CA CYS A 151 -14.44 5.27 -32.48
C CYS A 151 -12.97 5.45 -32.08
N ALA A 152 -12.18 4.38 -32.18
CA ALA A 152 -10.75 4.43 -31.89
C ALA A 152 -9.99 5.45 -32.77
N LEU A 153 -10.44 5.67 -34.01
CA LEU A 153 -9.85 6.68 -34.90
C LEU A 153 -9.92 8.09 -34.31
N ASP A 154 -11.02 8.44 -33.62
CA ASP A 154 -11.17 9.73 -32.97
C ASP A 154 -10.16 9.89 -31.83
N LEU A 155 -9.91 8.82 -31.06
CA LEU A 155 -8.91 8.80 -30.00
C LEU A 155 -7.50 9.00 -30.55
N VAL A 156 -7.12 8.29 -31.63
CA VAL A 156 -5.81 8.47 -32.29
C VAL A 156 -5.61 9.93 -32.72
N LYS A 157 -6.60 10.51 -33.41
CA LYS A 157 -6.56 11.92 -33.85
C LYS A 157 -6.45 12.87 -32.66
N TYR A 158 -7.15 12.58 -31.57
CA TYR A 158 -7.14 13.42 -30.38
C TYR A 158 -5.79 13.37 -29.65
N ILE A 159 -5.21 12.18 -29.46
CA ILE A 159 -3.88 12.03 -28.85
C ILE A 159 -2.86 12.78 -29.71
N ARG A 160 -2.85 12.59 -31.03
CA ARG A 160 -1.92 13.28 -31.94
C ARG A 160 -2.11 14.79 -31.95
N LYS A 161 -3.34 15.28 -31.83
CA LYS A 161 -3.64 16.71 -31.75
C LYS A 161 -3.20 17.34 -30.43
N THR A 162 -3.34 16.62 -29.32
CA THR A 162 -3.20 17.16 -27.96
C THR A 162 -1.79 16.97 -27.41
N PHE A 163 -1.21 15.79 -27.62
CA PHE A 163 0.10 15.37 -27.12
C PHE A 163 1.15 15.22 -28.24
N ASN A 164 0.83 15.64 -29.47
CA ASN A 164 1.71 15.55 -30.63
C ASN A 164 2.28 14.13 -30.83
N ASP A 165 3.60 14.04 -30.95
CA ASP A 165 4.35 12.80 -31.05
C ASP A 165 5.01 12.46 -29.70
N ASP A 166 4.39 12.75 -28.56
CA ASP A 166 4.96 12.32 -27.28
C ASP A 166 4.56 10.88 -26.94
N PHE A 167 3.35 10.46 -27.31
CA PHE A 167 2.90 9.07 -27.15
C PHE A 167 3.22 8.20 -28.37
N GLY A 168 3.69 6.97 -28.13
CA GLY A 168 3.52 5.85 -29.04
C GLY A 168 2.08 5.35 -29.01
N ILE A 169 1.48 5.09 -30.17
CA ILE A 169 0.07 4.68 -30.27
C ILE A 169 -0.01 3.35 -31.01
N SER A 170 -0.64 2.35 -30.38
CA SER A 170 -1.02 1.11 -31.06
C SER A 170 -2.53 1.01 -31.22
N VAL A 171 -2.97 0.23 -32.21
CA VAL A 171 -4.40 -0.02 -32.47
C VAL A 171 -4.66 -1.50 -32.71
N ALA A 172 -5.87 -1.95 -32.37
CA ALA A 172 -6.29 -3.32 -32.63
C ALA A 172 -6.49 -3.60 -34.14
N GLY A 173 -6.01 -4.76 -34.60
CA GLY A 173 -6.29 -5.35 -35.91
C GLY A 173 -7.03 -6.69 -35.77
N TYR A 174 -7.88 -7.04 -36.73
CA TYR A 174 -8.73 -8.24 -36.65
C TYR A 174 -8.51 -9.11 -37.89
N PRO A 175 -7.59 -10.10 -37.84
CA PRO A 175 -7.24 -10.94 -38.98
C PRO A 175 -8.42 -11.65 -39.65
N GLU A 176 -9.46 -11.97 -38.87
CA GLU A 176 -10.66 -12.68 -39.31
C GLU A 176 -11.89 -11.77 -39.43
N GLY A 177 -11.71 -10.46 -39.21
CA GLY A 177 -12.76 -9.46 -39.10
C GLY A 177 -13.21 -9.19 -37.67
N HIS A 178 -13.68 -7.97 -37.41
CA HIS A 178 -14.20 -7.59 -36.10
C HIS A 178 -15.49 -8.38 -35.78
N PRO A 179 -15.73 -8.84 -34.53
CA PRO A 179 -16.90 -9.67 -34.18
C PRO A 179 -18.27 -9.11 -34.60
N ASN A 180 -18.42 -7.79 -34.60
CA ASN A 180 -19.63 -7.06 -35.07
C ASN A 180 -19.82 -7.06 -36.60
N ARG A 181 -18.79 -7.46 -37.37
CA ARG A 181 -18.84 -7.65 -38.83
C ARG A 181 -18.93 -9.11 -39.24
N ILE A 182 -18.82 -10.03 -38.27
CA ILE A 182 -18.95 -11.45 -38.51
C ILE A 182 -20.43 -11.83 -38.40
N SER A 183 -21.02 -12.22 -39.54
CA SER A 183 -22.42 -12.61 -39.66
C SER A 183 -22.59 -14.13 -39.74
N GLU A 184 -23.70 -14.63 -39.24
CA GLU A 184 -24.18 -16.00 -39.50
C GLU A 184 -24.56 -16.16 -40.98
N LEU A 185 -24.25 -17.31 -41.56
CA LEU A 185 -24.61 -17.67 -42.92
C LEU A 185 -25.72 -18.71 -42.96
N SER A 186 -26.63 -18.56 -43.93
CA SER A 186 -27.54 -19.62 -44.35
C SER A 186 -26.80 -20.75 -45.08
N SER A 187 -27.41 -21.94 -45.17
CA SER A 187 -26.81 -23.08 -45.88
C SER A 187 -26.45 -22.79 -47.34
N GLU A 188 -27.24 -21.95 -48.01
CA GLU A 188 -27.02 -21.52 -49.40
C GLU A 188 -25.82 -20.56 -49.53
N GLU A 189 -25.62 -19.69 -48.53
CA GLU A 189 -24.47 -18.78 -48.46
C GLU A 189 -23.18 -19.53 -48.15
N VAL A 190 -23.22 -20.58 -47.32
CA VAL A 190 -22.06 -21.44 -47.04
C VAL A 190 -21.52 -22.10 -48.32
N GLU A 191 -22.38 -22.55 -49.22
CA GLU A 191 -21.96 -23.16 -50.50
C GLU A 191 -21.36 -22.16 -51.49
N SER A 192 -21.65 -20.86 -51.33
CA SER A 192 -21.25 -19.79 -52.25
C SER A 192 -20.13 -18.89 -51.74
N MET A 193 -19.53 -19.18 -50.59
CA MET A 193 -18.40 -18.41 -50.03
C MET A 193 -17.19 -18.35 -50.98
N SER A 194 -16.56 -17.18 -51.05
CA SER A 194 -15.28 -17.01 -51.73
C SER A 194 -14.14 -17.76 -51.02
N GLU A 195 -13.00 -17.95 -51.70
CA GLU A 195 -11.83 -18.59 -51.05
C GLU A 195 -11.27 -17.74 -49.90
N THR A 196 -11.35 -16.41 -50.00
CA THR A 196 -10.95 -15.49 -48.93
C THR A 196 -11.89 -15.56 -47.74
N GLU A 197 -13.20 -15.70 -47.97
CA GLU A 197 -14.19 -15.93 -46.91
C GLU A 197 -13.99 -17.26 -46.20
N LYS A 198 -13.69 -18.34 -46.92
CA LYS A 198 -13.35 -19.65 -46.32
C LYS A 198 -12.12 -19.58 -45.43
N GLY A 199 -11.16 -18.70 -45.75
CA GLY A 199 -9.98 -18.45 -44.93
C GLY A 199 -10.30 -17.79 -43.58
N ARG A 200 -11.42 -17.08 -43.47
CA ARG A 200 -11.85 -16.33 -42.28
C ARG A 200 -13.11 -16.89 -41.60
N CYS A 201 -13.71 -17.95 -42.14
CA CYS A 201 -14.94 -18.50 -41.59
C CYS A 201 -14.68 -19.42 -40.39
N CYS A 202 -15.62 -19.43 -39.43
CA CYS A 202 -15.62 -20.39 -38.34
C CYS A 202 -16.99 -21.08 -38.25
N THR A 203 -17.01 -22.32 -37.75
CA THR A 203 -18.25 -23.05 -37.49
C THR A 203 -18.32 -23.41 -36.02
N HIS A 204 -19.38 -22.97 -35.35
CA HIS A 204 -19.64 -23.27 -33.94
C HIS A 204 -21.06 -23.81 -33.80
N ASP A 205 -21.22 -24.94 -33.11
CA ASP A 205 -22.53 -25.57 -32.85
C ASP A 205 -23.37 -25.81 -34.13
N GLY A 206 -22.70 -26.09 -35.26
CA GLY A 206 -23.35 -26.32 -36.56
C GLY A 206 -23.74 -25.06 -37.34
N VAL A 207 -23.44 -23.87 -36.80
CA VAL A 207 -23.68 -22.58 -37.44
C VAL A 207 -22.36 -22.01 -37.97
N THR A 208 -22.36 -21.56 -39.23
CA THR A 208 -21.16 -20.97 -39.86
C THR A 208 -21.23 -19.45 -39.82
N TYR A 209 -20.11 -18.84 -39.45
CA TYR A 209 -19.94 -17.41 -39.32
C TYR A 209 -18.77 -16.95 -40.19
N VAL A 210 -18.88 -15.78 -40.82
CA VAL A 210 -17.78 -15.19 -41.60
C VAL A 210 -17.86 -13.67 -41.61
N CYS A 211 -16.71 -13.02 -41.71
CA CYS A 211 -16.62 -11.63 -42.18
C CYS A 211 -16.60 -11.64 -43.72
N LYS A 212 -17.73 -11.27 -44.32
CA LYS A 212 -17.91 -11.23 -45.78
C LYS A 212 -16.89 -10.28 -46.42
N ASP A 213 -16.50 -10.54 -47.66
CA ASP A 213 -15.43 -9.76 -48.32
C ASP A 213 -15.70 -8.24 -48.30
N ASP A 214 -16.96 -7.82 -48.49
CA ASP A 214 -17.36 -6.40 -48.45
C ASP A 214 -17.22 -5.78 -47.05
N ASP A 215 -17.48 -6.54 -45.98
CA ASP A 215 -17.32 -6.06 -44.61
C ASP A 215 -15.86 -6.09 -44.17
N TYR A 216 -15.10 -7.11 -44.58
CA TYR A 216 -13.66 -7.18 -44.37
C TYR A 216 -12.95 -6.00 -45.04
N LYS A 217 -13.36 -5.64 -46.26
CA LYS A 217 -12.86 -4.42 -46.93
C LYS A 217 -13.08 -3.17 -46.09
N LYS A 218 -14.27 -2.98 -45.50
CA LYS A 218 -14.55 -1.83 -44.63
C LYS A 218 -13.67 -1.81 -43.38
N GLU A 219 -13.39 -2.98 -42.80
CA GLU A 219 -12.49 -3.08 -41.65
C GLU A 219 -11.05 -2.74 -42.03
N MET A 220 -10.59 -3.17 -43.22
CA MET A 220 -9.26 -2.82 -43.74
C MET A 220 -9.13 -1.32 -44.07
N ASP A 221 -10.17 -0.74 -44.68
CA ASP A 221 -10.24 0.70 -44.96
C ASP A 221 -10.20 1.50 -43.65
N TYR A 222 -10.97 1.09 -42.63
CA TYR A 222 -10.98 1.72 -41.32
C TYR A 222 -9.66 1.53 -40.54
N LEU A 223 -9.03 0.36 -40.64
CA LEU A 223 -7.71 0.13 -40.06
C LEU A 223 -6.66 1.05 -40.70
N LYS A 224 -6.70 1.20 -42.03
CA LYS A 224 -5.83 2.14 -42.76
C LYS A 224 -6.04 3.58 -42.29
N GLU A 225 -7.29 4.01 -42.09
CA GLU A 225 -7.60 5.34 -41.56
C GLU A 225 -6.99 5.57 -40.16
N LYS A 226 -7.02 4.56 -39.26
CA LYS A 226 -6.38 4.66 -37.94
C LYS A 226 -4.87 4.82 -38.04
N VAL A 227 -4.23 4.07 -38.94
CA VAL A 227 -2.79 4.18 -39.19
C VAL A 227 -2.45 5.54 -39.78
N ASP A 228 -3.20 6.00 -40.78
CA ASP A 228 -3.01 7.31 -41.41
C ASP A 228 -3.22 8.48 -40.46
N ALA A 229 -4.07 8.32 -39.46
CA ALA A 229 -4.26 9.30 -38.39
C ALA A 229 -3.08 9.39 -37.42
N GLY A 230 -2.16 8.41 -37.44
CA GLY A 230 -0.93 8.43 -36.66
C GLY A 230 -0.75 7.26 -35.69
N ALA A 231 -1.43 6.12 -35.88
CA ALA A 231 -1.08 4.91 -35.13
C ALA A 231 0.26 4.34 -35.62
N ASP A 232 1.12 3.95 -34.69
CA ASP A 232 2.52 3.55 -34.93
C ASP A 232 2.68 2.07 -35.25
N PHE A 233 1.85 1.21 -34.68
CA PHE A 233 1.84 -0.24 -34.94
C PHE A 233 0.48 -0.88 -34.61
N ILE A 234 0.29 -2.12 -35.04
CA ILE A 234 -0.95 -2.88 -34.87
C ILE A 234 -0.70 -4.06 -33.93
N ILE A 235 -1.60 -4.31 -32.98
CA ILE A 235 -1.67 -5.57 -32.22
C ILE A 235 -2.91 -6.33 -32.71
N THR A 236 -2.74 -7.58 -33.14
CA THR A 236 -3.87 -8.35 -33.68
C THR A 236 -4.67 -9.00 -32.56
N GLN A 237 -5.99 -9.12 -32.75
CA GLN A 237 -6.81 -10.09 -32.02
C GLN A 237 -6.21 -11.51 -32.17
N MET A 238 -6.47 -12.37 -31.19
CA MET A 238 -6.02 -13.77 -31.16
C MET A 238 -6.51 -14.57 -32.37
N PHE A 239 -5.71 -15.55 -32.78
CA PHE A 239 -6.00 -16.52 -33.84
C PHE A 239 -5.37 -17.88 -33.49
N PHE A 240 -5.86 -18.97 -34.07
CA PHE A 240 -5.36 -20.33 -33.83
C PHE A 240 -4.73 -20.98 -35.08
N ASP A 241 -4.45 -20.18 -36.11
CA ASP A 241 -3.81 -20.62 -37.35
C ASP A 241 -2.84 -19.54 -37.84
N ALA A 242 -1.55 -19.85 -37.92
CA ALA A 242 -0.53 -18.87 -38.31
C ALA A 242 -0.74 -18.33 -39.74
N GLU A 243 -1.35 -19.11 -40.64
CA GLU A 243 -1.63 -18.66 -42.02
C GLU A 243 -2.67 -17.52 -42.05
N VAL A 244 -3.56 -17.45 -41.06
CA VAL A 244 -4.50 -16.33 -40.92
C VAL A 244 -3.74 -15.03 -40.68
N PHE A 245 -2.74 -15.05 -39.79
CA PHE A 245 -1.90 -13.88 -39.52
C PHE A 245 -1.08 -13.49 -40.75
N LYS A 246 -0.46 -14.45 -41.43
CA LYS A 246 0.31 -14.20 -42.65
C LYS A 246 -0.55 -13.55 -43.74
N THR A 247 -1.75 -14.08 -43.98
CA THR A 247 -2.71 -13.52 -44.94
C THR A 247 -3.09 -12.09 -44.56
N PHE A 248 -3.36 -11.84 -43.27
CA PHE A 248 -3.68 -10.51 -42.78
C PHE A 248 -2.54 -9.51 -42.97
N VAL A 249 -1.28 -9.92 -42.76
CA VAL A 249 -0.10 -9.09 -43.04
C VAL A 249 -0.03 -8.77 -44.54
N GLU A 250 -0.18 -9.77 -45.41
CA GLU A 250 -0.19 -9.56 -46.87
C GLU A 250 -1.31 -8.60 -47.30
N ASP A 251 -2.50 -8.71 -46.71
CA ASP A 251 -3.61 -7.80 -46.96
C ASP A 251 -3.32 -6.39 -46.45
N CYS A 252 -2.77 -6.23 -45.25
CA CYS A 252 -2.32 -4.93 -44.74
C CYS A 252 -1.36 -4.25 -45.72
N ARG A 253 -0.36 -4.98 -46.25
CA ARG A 253 0.57 -4.44 -47.25
C ARG A 253 -0.14 -4.05 -48.55
N LYS A 254 -1.11 -4.84 -49.04
CA LYS A 254 -1.93 -4.47 -50.23
C LYS A 254 -2.74 -3.20 -50.00
N TRP A 255 -3.19 -2.94 -48.77
CA TRP A 255 -3.89 -1.71 -48.37
C TRP A 255 -2.95 -0.52 -48.07
N GLY A 256 -1.64 -0.69 -48.22
CA GLY A 256 -0.64 0.35 -47.97
C GLY A 256 -0.39 0.62 -46.48
N ILE A 257 -0.70 -0.34 -45.61
CA ILE A 257 -0.35 -0.29 -44.19
C ILE A 257 1.06 -0.86 -44.07
N ASP A 258 2.05 -0.02 -43.75
CA ASP A 258 3.46 -0.41 -43.67
C ASP A 258 4.01 -0.50 -42.23
N CYS A 259 3.21 -0.12 -41.23
CA CYS A 259 3.63 -0.21 -39.83
C CYS A 259 3.83 -1.66 -39.36
N PRO A 260 4.57 -1.88 -38.25
CA PRO A 260 4.70 -3.21 -37.64
C PRO A 260 3.35 -3.79 -37.24
N ILE A 261 3.21 -5.11 -37.38
CA ILE A 261 2.02 -5.86 -37.00
C ILE A 261 2.46 -6.95 -36.03
N VAL A 262 1.98 -6.86 -34.80
CA VAL A 262 2.32 -7.75 -33.69
C VAL A 262 1.24 -8.82 -33.53
N PRO A 263 1.57 -10.12 -33.63
CA PRO A 263 0.58 -11.18 -33.45
C PRO A 263 0.21 -11.35 -31.97
N GLY A 264 -1.08 -11.18 -31.66
CA GLY A 264 -1.66 -11.53 -30.36
C GLY A 264 -1.91 -13.03 -30.23
N LEU A 265 -1.40 -13.65 -29.17
CA LEU A 265 -1.37 -15.10 -28.97
C LEU A 265 -2.10 -15.47 -27.68
N MET A 266 -3.16 -16.27 -27.80
CA MET A 266 -3.87 -16.76 -26.64
C MET A 266 -3.19 -18.00 -26.04
N CYS A 267 -2.81 -17.92 -24.77
CA CYS A 267 -2.31 -19.06 -24.02
C CYS A 267 -3.47 -20.00 -23.63
N ILE A 268 -3.55 -21.18 -24.23
CA ILE A 268 -4.56 -22.18 -23.90
C ILE A 268 -4.21 -22.82 -22.55
N ASN A 269 -4.92 -22.42 -21.50
CA ASN A 269 -4.69 -22.94 -20.14
C ASN A 269 -5.75 -23.95 -19.67
N ALA A 270 -7.01 -23.81 -20.13
CA ALA A 270 -8.12 -24.65 -19.73
C ALA A 270 -9.19 -24.76 -20.83
N TYR A 271 -9.78 -25.94 -20.99
CA TYR A 271 -10.77 -26.22 -22.05
C TYR A 271 -12.03 -25.33 -21.98
N PRO A 272 -12.65 -25.09 -20.81
CA PRO A 272 -13.81 -24.20 -20.72
C PRO A 272 -13.51 -22.76 -21.14
N GLY A 273 -12.33 -22.25 -20.76
CA GLY A 273 -11.87 -20.91 -21.15
C GLY A 273 -11.67 -20.79 -22.65
N PHE A 274 -11.05 -21.81 -23.25
CA PHE A 274 -10.85 -21.92 -24.70
C PHE A 274 -12.17 -21.88 -25.49
N LYS A 275 -13.16 -22.72 -25.15
CA LYS A 275 -14.47 -22.72 -25.84
C LYS A 275 -15.23 -21.42 -25.64
N LYS A 276 -15.19 -20.82 -24.45
CA LYS A 276 -15.84 -19.53 -24.18
C LYS A 276 -15.26 -18.42 -25.05
N MET A 277 -13.93 -18.32 -25.08
CA MET A 277 -13.24 -17.22 -25.74
C MET A 277 -13.35 -17.30 -27.27
N THR A 278 -13.19 -18.50 -27.84
CA THR A 278 -13.38 -18.74 -29.28
C THR A 278 -14.80 -18.44 -29.75
N LYS A 279 -15.81 -18.79 -28.95
CA LYS A 279 -17.22 -18.47 -29.23
C LYS A 279 -17.50 -16.97 -29.12
N PHE A 280 -16.99 -16.30 -28.08
CA PHE A 280 -17.21 -14.88 -27.85
C PHE A 280 -16.60 -14.02 -28.97
N CYS A 281 -15.34 -14.29 -29.33
CA CYS A 281 -14.65 -13.56 -30.40
C CYS A 281 -15.02 -14.05 -31.81
N LYS A 282 -15.79 -15.14 -31.93
CA LYS A 282 -16.07 -15.84 -33.19
C LYS A 282 -14.80 -16.20 -33.98
N THR A 283 -13.73 -16.53 -33.26
CA THR A 283 -12.42 -16.89 -33.82
C THR A 283 -12.48 -18.27 -34.47
N ARG A 284 -11.83 -18.44 -35.62
CA ARG A 284 -11.67 -19.74 -36.29
C ARG A 284 -10.73 -20.63 -35.50
N VAL A 285 -11.24 -21.82 -35.17
CA VAL A 285 -10.47 -22.92 -34.61
C VAL A 285 -10.30 -23.97 -35.70
N PRO A 286 -9.07 -24.34 -36.10
CA PRO A 286 -8.86 -25.44 -37.04
C PRO A 286 -9.49 -26.74 -36.52
N LYS A 287 -10.21 -27.47 -37.38
CA LYS A 287 -10.89 -28.71 -36.99
C LYS A 287 -10.00 -29.73 -36.26
N PRO A 288 -8.74 -29.97 -36.68
CA PRO A 288 -7.84 -30.86 -35.93
C PRO A 288 -7.53 -30.36 -34.51
N LEU A 289 -7.45 -29.04 -34.31
CA LEU A 289 -7.26 -28.44 -32.98
C LEU A 289 -8.51 -28.64 -32.12
N GLU A 290 -9.70 -28.42 -32.69
CA GLU A 290 -10.97 -28.61 -31.99
C GLU A 290 -11.15 -30.08 -31.56
N GLU A 291 -10.99 -31.03 -32.48
CA GLU A 291 -11.08 -32.48 -32.18
C GLU A 291 -10.07 -32.91 -31.10
N LYS A 292 -8.85 -32.34 -31.16
CA LYS A 292 -7.82 -32.61 -30.15
C LYS A 292 -8.21 -32.06 -28.79
N MET A 293 -8.69 -30.82 -28.70
CA MET A 293 -9.15 -30.19 -27.46
C MET A 293 -10.35 -30.95 -26.86
N ASP A 294 -11.33 -31.32 -27.68
CA ASP A 294 -12.52 -32.07 -27.27
C ASP A 294 -12.15 -33.45 -26.68
N SER A 295 -11.12 -34.11 -27.23
CA SER A 295 -10.64 -35.40 -26.72
C SER A 295 -10.01 -35.34 -25.33
N MET A 296 -9.60 -34.15 -24.87
CA MET A 296 -8.91 -33.92 -23.59
C MET A 296 -9.71 -33.01 -22.64
N LYS A 297 -10.98 -32.71 -22.97
CA LYS A 297 -11.82 -31.74 -22.23
C LYS A 297 -11.95 -32.00 -20.73
N ASP A 298 -11.84 -33.26 -20.31
CA ASP A 298 -11.99 -33.71 -18.93
C ASP A 298 -10.63 -33.91 -18.20
N ASP A 299 -9.51 -33.54 -18.84
CA ASP A 299 -8.15 -33.65 -18.30
C ASP A 299 -7.43 -32.29 -18.34
N PRO A 300 -7.49 -31.49 -17.25
CA PRO A 300 -6.90 -30.15 -17.20
C PRO A 300 -5.38 -30.13 -17.41
N ASP A 301 -4.66 -31.15 -16.94
CA ASP A 301 -3.21 -31.22 -17.08
C ASP A 301 -2.81 -31.53 -18.53
N ALA A 302 -3.53 -32.45 -19.18
CA ALA A 302 -3.35 -32.72 -20.60
C ALA A 302 -3.65 -31.49 -21.48
N VAL A 303 -4.70 -30.73 -21.16
CA VAL A 303 -5.03 -29.48 -21.86
C VAL A 303 -3.92 -28.46 -21.72
N LYS A 304 -3.40 -28.25 -20.50
CA LYS A 304 -2.33 -27.28 -20.26
C LYS A 304 -1.03 -27.65 -20.96
N LYS A 305 -0.64 -28.93 -20.89
CA LYS A 305 0.53 -29.45 -21.61
C LYS A 305 0.38 -29.25 -23.12
N PHE A 306 -0.78 -29.59 -23.67
CA PHE A 306 -1.05 -29.39 -25.09
C PHE A 306 -1.08 -27.91 -25.47
N GLY A 307 -1.57 -27.03 -24.60
CA GLY A 307 -1.54 -25.58 -24.81
C GLY A 307 -0.13 -25.03 -24.95
N VAL A 308 0.84 -25.57 -24.20
CA VAL A 308 2.27 -25.26 -24.36
C VAL A 308 2.80 -25.75 -25.71
N GLU A 309 2.59 -27.03 -26.04
CA GLU A 309 3.07 -27.64 -27.29
C GLU A 309 2.51 -26.91 -28.52
N PHE A 310 1.20 -26.66 -28.55
CA PHE A 310 0.52 -25.95 -29.62
C PHE A 310 0.95 -24.48 -29.70
N GLY A 311 1.05 -23.80 -28.56
CA GLY A 311 1.52 -22.42 -28.47
C GLY A 311 2.94 -22.26 -29.02
N ALA A 312 3.83 -23.20 -28.73
CA ALA A 312 5.17 -23.22 -29.29
C ALA A 312 5.16 -23.51 -30.81
N GLU A 313 4.32 -24.44 -31.28
CA GLU A 313 4.18 -24.73 -32.72
C GLU A 313 3.75 -23.49 -33.52
N ILE A 314 2.70 -22.78 -33.07
CA ILE A 314 2.21 -21.60 -33.77
C ILE A 314 3.26 -20.47 -33.74
N CYS A 315 3.96 -20.28 -32.61
CA CYS A 315 5.04 -19.32 -32.51
C CYS A 315 6.17 -19.63 -33.49
N ARG A 316 6.64 -20.89 -33.60
CA ARG A 316 7.68 -21.27 -34.58
C ARG A 316 7.28 -20.90 -36.01
N LYS A 317 6.04 -21.18 -36.41
CA LYS A 317 5.53 -20.79 -37.74
C LYS A 317 5.53 -19.28 -37.95
N LEU A 318 5.15 -18.50 -36.93
CA LEU A 318 5.19 -17.03 -37.00
C LEU A 318 6.63 -16.52 -37.15
N LEU A 319 7.58 -17.11 -36.42
CA LEU A 319 9.01 -16.78 -36.57
C LEU A 319 9.51 -17.13 -37.98
N ASP A 320 9.09 -18.26 -38.55
CA ASP A 320 9.41 -18.62 -39.95
C ASP A 320 8.86 -17.62 -40.98
N PHE A 321 7.76 -16.93 -40.65
CA PHE A 321 7.22 -15.82 -41.45
C PHE A 321 7.97 -14.50 -41.27
N GLY A 322 8.98 -14.45 -40.40
CA GLY A 322 9.79 -13.27 -40.12
C GLY A 322 9.22 -12.36 -39.04
N VAL A 323 8.30 -12.85 -38.19
CA VAL A 323 7.85 -12.12 -37.01
C VAL A 323 9.00 -12.03 -36.00
N ASN A 324 9.26 -10.84 -35.48
CA ASN A 324 10.34 -10.56 -34.53
C ASN A 324 9.83 -10.31 -33.09
N ILE A 325 8.53 -10.32 -32.86
CA ILE A 325 7.91 -10.15 -31.53
C ILE A 325 6.66 -11.03 -31.38
N LEU A 326 6.52 -11.64 -30.21
CA LEU A 326 5.37 -12.47 -29.83
C LEU A 326 4.64 -11.79 -28.66
N HIS A 327 3.34 -11.52 -28.82
CA HIS A 327 2.52 -10.87 -27.79
C HIS A 327 1.57 -11.88 -27.15
N PHE A 328 1.75 -12.15 -25.86
CA PHE A 328 1.01 -13.18 -25.14
C PHE A 328 -0.12 -12.59 -24.30
N TYR A 329 -1.35 -13.05 -24.57
CA TYR A 329 -2.48 -12.88 -23.66
C TYR A 329 -2.33 -13.84 -22.49
N THR A 330 -1.73 -13.35 -21.40
CA THR A 330 -1.32 -14.19 -20.26
C THR A 330 -2.50 -14.70 -19.45
N LEU A 331 -3.63 -13.98 -19.49
CA LEU A 331 -4.75 -14.16 -18.56
C LEU A 331 -4.31 -14.10 -17.08
N ASN A 332 -3.30 -13.26 -16.79
CA ASN A 332 -2.62 -13.20 -15.49
C ASN A 332 -2.00 -14.53 -15.07
N LEU A 333 -1.63 -15.41 -16.01
CA LEU A 333 -1.01 -16.71 -15.77
C LEU A 333 0.37 -16.82 -16.42
N GLU A 334 1.34 -17.39 -15.70
CA GLU A 334 2.73 -17.44 -16.17
C GLU A 334 3.15 -18.79 -16.75
N LYS A 335 2.56 -19.91 -16.29
CA LYS A 335 3.05 -21.26 -16.61
C LYS A 335 3.05 -21.60 -18.09
N VAL A 336 1.95 -21.31 -18.79
CA VAL A 336 1.84 -21.60 -20.23
C VAL A 336 2.79 -20.71 -21.02
N VAL A 337 2.93 -19.44 -20.64
CA VAL A 337 3.88 -18.52 -21.27
C VAL A 337 5.31 -19.03 -21.11
N TYR A 338 5.72 -19.37 -19.88
CA TYR A 338 7.04 -19.95 -19.59
C TYR A 338 7.29 -21.25 -20.36
N GLY A 339 6.29 -22.13 -20.44
CA GLY A 339 6.39 -23.36 -21.23
C GLY A 339 6.64 -23.08 -22.70
N ILE A 340 5.89 -22.14 -23.29
CA ILE A 340 6.06 -21.76 -24.70
C ILE A 340 7.44 -21.14 -24.92
N THR A 341 7.87 -20.21 -24.06
CA THR A 341 9.18 -19.55 -24.22
C THR A 341 10.35 -20.49 -23.99
N ASP A 342 10.22 -21.49 -23.11
CA ASP A 342 11.21 -22.55 -22.92
C ASP A 342 11.30 -23.46 -24.16
N GLU A 343 10.15 -23.86 -24.73
CA GLU A 343 10.11 -24.68 -25.95
C GLU A 343 10.64 -23.97 -27.21
N LEU A 344 10.63 -22.64 -27.22
CA LEU A 344 11.21 -21.80 -28.26
C LEU A 344 12.69 -21.50 -28.03
N GLY A 345 13.24 -21.86 -26.85
CA GLY A 345 14.60 -21.50 -26.45
C GLY A 345 14.79 -20.01 -26.20
N ILE A 346 13.70 -19.26 -26.00
CA ILE A 346 13.72 -17.86 -25.57
C ILE A 346 14.13 -17.81 -24.09
N THR A 347 13.60 -18.73 -23.30
CA THR A 347 13.94 -18.95 -21.89
C THR A 347 14.41 -20.39 -21.66
N SER A 348 14.84 -20.72 -20.45
CA SER A 348 15.28 -22.07 -20.11
C SER A 348 14.86 -22.46 -18.69
N GLY A 349 14.02 -23.48 -18.58
CA GLY A 349 13.64 -24.11 -17.31
C GLY A 349 12.75 -23.23 -16.42
N LEU A 350 11.99 -22.29 -17.01
CA LEU A 350 11.03 -21.47 -16.30
C LEU A 350 9.72 -22.19 -16.03
N ILE A 351 9.31 -23.14 -16.87
CA ILE A 351 8.06 -23.89 -16.65
C ILE A 351 8.07 -24.66 -15.31
N GLU A 352 9.26 -25.14 -14.88
CA GLU A 352 9.43 -25.80 -13.59
C GLU A 352 9.42 -24.81 -12.40
N LYS A 353 9.67 -23.53 -12.68
CA LYS A 353 9.67 -22.43 -11.69
C LYS A 353 8.34 -21.69 -11.60
N SER A 354 7.37 -22.03 -12.46
CA SER A 354 6.08 -21.36 -12.46
C SER A 354 5.32 -21.61 -11.16
N ASN A 355 4.71 -20.57 -10.60
CA ASN A 355 3.77 -20.68 -9.49
C ASN A 355 2.32 -20.55 -10.00
N GLU A 356 1.46 -21.46 -9.53
CA GLU A 356 0.01 -21.45 -9.82
C GLU A 356 -0.83 -21.48 -8.54
N SER A 357 -0.23 -21.39 -7.35
CA SER A 357 -0.95 -21.49 -6.07
C SER A 357 -1.96 -20.36 -5.87
N ASP A 358 -1.73 -19.22 -6.50
CA ASP A 358 -2.52 -17.98 -6.47
C ASP A 358 -3.42 -17.82 -7.70
N ALA A 359 -3.51 -18.83 -8.58
CA ALA A 359 -4.29 -18.74 -9.82
C ALA A 359 -5.79 -18.51 -9.54
N SER A 360 -6.30 -18.91 -8.37
CA SER A 360 -7.68 -18.65 -7.93
C SER A 360 -7.95 -17.17 -7.64
N ASP A 361 -6.91 -16.40 -7.34
CA ASP A 361 -7.03 -14.99 -6.93
C ASP A 361 -6.98 -14.05 -8.14
N MET A 362 -6.62 -14.59 -9.31
CA MET A 362 -6.44 -13.90 -10.59
C MET A 362 -7.75 -13.81 -11.41
N VAL A 363 -8.78 -13.19 -10.84
CA VAL A 363 -10.09 -13.03 -11.50
C VAL A 363 -10.29 -11.59 -11.97
N ALA A 364 -10.69 -11.31 -13.22
CA ALA A 364 -10.75 -9.94 -13.77
C ALA A 364 -11.96 -9.12 -13.28
N VAL A 365 -11.79 -7.84 -12.92
CA VAL A 365 -12.91 -6.93 -12.58
C VAL A 365 -13.94 -6.93 -13.71
N GLY A 366 -15.23 -7.05 -13.39
CA GLY A 366 -16.30 -7.09 -14.40
C GLY A 366 -16.54 -8.45 -15.08
N SER A 367 -15.71 -9.47 -14.88
CA SER A 367 -15.98 -10.83 -15.40
C SER A 367 -16.78 -11.74 -14.43
N ALA A 368 -18.11 -11.83 -14.53
CA ALA A 368 -18.94 -12.67 -13.66
C ALA A 368 -18.38 -14.12 -13.47
N TRP A 369 -17.79 -14.41 -12.30
CA TRP A 369 -17.36 -15.74 -11.87
C TRP A 369 -17.40 -15.76 -10.33
N ALA A 370 -18.15 -16.61 -9.63
CA ALA A 370 -18.09 -18.07 -9.65
C ALA A 370 -18.62 -18.79 -10.91
N ARG A 371 -18.12 -19.98 -11.20
CA ARG A 371 -18.58 -20.83 -12.30
C ARG A 371 -19.61 -21.81 -11.78
N VAL A 372 -20.59 -22.15 -12.62
CA VAL A 372 -21.35 -23.38 -12.42
C VAL A 372 -20.38 -24.56 -12.36
N GLY A 373 -20.33 -25.24 -11.21
CA GLY A 373 -19.41 -26.32 -10.90
C GLY A 373 -18.37 -26.01 -9.82
N ASP A 374 -18.17 -24.74 -9.45
CA ASP A 374 -17.14 -24.37 -8.46
C ASP A 374 -17.58 -24.75 -7.03
N SER A 375 -16.63 -25.28 -6.24
CA SER A 375 -16.84 -25.46 -4.81
C SER A 375 -16.60 -24.15 -4.07
N VAL A 376 -17.61 -23.70 -3.32
CA VAL A 376 -17.61 -22.42 -2.62
C VAL A 376 -18.06 -22.62 -1.18
N LYS A 377 -17.50 -21.83 -0.26
CA LYS A 377 -17.88 -21.81 1.16
C LYS A 377 -18.75 -20.59 1.42
N THR A 378 -19.92 -20.82 2.01
CA THR A 378 -20.92 -19.79 2.31
C THR A 378 -21.26 -19.81 3.79
N SER A 379 -22.05 -18.82 4.25
CA SER A 379 -22.60 -18.81 5.61
C SER A 379 -23.51 -20.01 5.93
N ALA A 380 -24.03 -20.71 4.93
CA ALA A 380 -24.87 -21.90 5.11
C ALA A 380 -24.09 -23.23 5.00
N GLY A 381 -22.79 -23.19 4.70
CA GLY A 381 -21.95 -24.38 4.53
C GLY A 381 -21.15 -24.38 3.22
N GLN A 382 -20.48 -25.49 2.95
CA GLN A 382 -19.73 -25.69 1.70
C GLN A 382 -20.65 -26.32 0.64
N GLY A 383 -20.61 -25.80 -0.59
CA GLY A 383 -21.46 -26.29 -1.68
C GLY A 383 -20.86 -26.11 -3.06
N ILE A 384 -21.61 -26.54 -4.08
CA ILE A 384 -21.24 -26.43 -5.50
C ILE A 384 -22.16 -25.44 -6.19
N VAL A 385 -21.61 -24.44 -6.88
CA VAL A 385 -22.38 -23.47 -7.65
C VAL A 385 -23.12 -24.19 -8.79
N LYS A 386 -24.44 -24.10 -8.82
CA LYS A 386 -25.33 -24.74 -9.80
C LYS A 386 -25.72 -23.79 -10.94
N GLU A 387 -25.93 -22.52 -10.61
CA GLU A 387 -26.41 -21.50 -11.54
C GLU A 387 -25.94 -20.12 -11.10
N ILE A 388 -25.65 -19.24 -12.06
CA ILE A 388 -25.46 -17.80 -11.81
C ILE A 388 -26.53 -17.05 -12.59
N LYS A 389 -27.30 -16.24 -11.89
CA LYS A 389 -28.39 -15.44 -12.44
C LYS A 389 -27.86 -14.11 -13.01
N GLY A 390 -28.65 -13.48 -13.87
CA GLY A 390 -28.29 -12.24 -14.56
C GLY A 390 -28.07 -11.01 -13.66
N ASP A 391 -28.51 -11.07 -12.40
CA ASP A 391 -28.31 -10.03 -11.37
C ASP A 391 -27.06 -10.29 -10.50
N GLY A 392 -26.30 -11.36 -10.77
CA GLY A 392 -25.11 -11.74 -10.02
C GLY A 392 -25.36 -12.57 -8.77
N ALA A 393 -26.62 -12.99 -8.51
CA ALA A 393 -26.91 -14.00 -7.50
C ALA A 393 -26.47 -15.40 -7.97
N ALA A 394 -25.97 -16.22 -7.05
CA ALA A 394 -25.54 -17.59 -7.34
C ALA A 394 -26.43 -18.60 -6.58
N VAL A 395 -26.89 -19.64 -7.29
CA VAL A 395 -27.55 -20.80 -6.69
C VAL A 395 -26.49 -21.85 -6.42
N ILE A 396 -26.37 -22.30 -5.17
CA ILE A 396 -25.34 -23.22 -4.70
C ILE A 396 -26.02 -24.43 -4.06
N VAL A 397 -25.60 -25.64 -4.46
CA VAL A 397 -26.06 -26.89 -3.87
C VAL A 397 -25.27 -27.15 -2.59
N ILE A 398 -25.95 -27.08 -1.44
CA ILE A 398 -25.39 -27.40 -0.12
C ILE A 398 -26.24 -28.53 0.48
N ASP A 399 -25.62 -29.66 0.81
CA ASP A 399 -26.30 -30.86 1.35
C ASP A 399 -27.53 -31.32 0.53
N GLY A 400 -27.45 -31.17 -0.81
CA GLY A 400 -28.51 -31.54 -1.74
C GLY A 400 -29.64 -30.52 -1.90
N ASN A 401 -29.54 -29.35 -1.25
CA ASN A 401 -30.51 -28.26 -1.38
C ASN A 401 -29.93 -27.10 -2.20
N ASP A 402 -30.74 -26.54 -3.10
CA ASP A 402 -30.41 -25.33 -3.85
C ASP A 402 -30.61 -24.11 -2.95
N ILE A 403 -29.54 -23.36 -2.66
CA ILE A 403 -29.56 -22.15 -1.83
C ILE A 403 -29.03 -20.97 -2.63
N GLU A 404 -29.79 -19.88 -2.66
CA GLU A 404 -29.45 -18.67 -3.41
C GLU A 404 -28.71 -17.64 -2.55
N PHE A 405 -27.58 -17.14 -3.06
CA PHE A 405 -26.72 -16.18 -2.39
C PHE A 405 -26.58 -14.91 -3.23
N ALA A 406 -26.73 -13.76 -2.57
CA ALA A 406 -26.46 -12.46 -3.18
C ALA A 406 -24.95 -12.24 -3.39
N LYS A 407 -24.61 -11.32 -4.31
CA LYS A 407 -23.28 -11.03 -4.85
C LYS A 407 -22.12 -10.85 -3.84
N ALA A 408 -22.37 -10.66 -2.54
CA ALA A 408 -21.37 -10.32 -1.53
C ALA A 408 -21.06 -11.40 -0.47
N ALA A 409 -21.56 -12.63 -0.61
CA ALA A 409 -21.65 -13.59 0.51
C ALA A 409 -20.59 -14.72 0.57
N PHE A 410 -19.42 -14.59 -0.09
CA PHE A 410 -18.42 -15.68 -0.19
C PHE A 410 -17.09 -15.34 0.51
N SER A 411 -16.53 -16.29 1.26
CA SER A 411 -15.23 -16.18 1.93
C SER A 411 -14.33 -17.40 1.61
N SER A 412 -13.03 -17.18 1.40
CA SER A 412 -12.02 -18.22 1.10
C SER A 412 -11.71 -19.11 2.32
N PRO A 413 -11.25 -20.38 2.12
CA PRO A 413 -11.02 -21.32 3.21
C PRO A 413 -9.61 -21.22 3.83
N SER A 414 -9.53 -21.14 5.15
CA SER A 414 -8.30 -21.36 5.95
C SER A 414 -8.07 -22.85 6.27
N PRO A 415 -6.81 -23.34 6.37
CA PRO A 415 -6.51 -24.75 6.66
C PRO A 415 -6.64 -25.07 8.16
N SER A 416 -7.36 -26.14 8.48
CA SER A 416 -7.60 -26.60 9.86
C SER A 416 -6.39 -27.33 10.46
N CYS A 417 -6.00 -26.94 11.67
CA CYS A 417 -5.05 -27.65 12.53
C CYS A 417 -5.62 -28.98 13.05
N ALA A 418 -4.84 -30.05 12.98
CA ALA A 418 -5.02 -31.25 13.78
C ALA A 418 -3.66 -31.65 14.38
N ASN A 419 -3.53 -31.54 15.70
CA ASN A 419 -2.43 -32.09 16.49
C ASN A 419 -2.67 -33.59 16.71
N PRO A 420 -1.60 -34.42 16.79
CA PRO A 420 -1.07 -34.71 18.12
C PRO A 420 0.47 -34.77 18.23
N LEU A 421 0.94 -34.33 19.39
CA LEU A 421 2.28 -34.43 19.94
C LEU A 421 2.92 -35.81 19.76
N THR A 422 4.19 -35.86 19.35
CA THR A 422 5.24 -36.73 19.96
C THR A 422 6.64 -36.44 19.41
N SER A 423 7.57 -36.18 20.34
CA SER A 423 9.00 -36.55 20.33
C SER A 423 9.99 -35.89 19.33
N THR A 424 10.84 -35.01 19.89
CA THR A 424 12.32 -34.93 19.75
C THR A 424 12.97 -35.09 18.37
N SER A 425 13.38 -33.96 17.78
CA SER A 425 14.76 -33.64 17.30
C SER A 425 14.70 -32.62 16.15
N CYS A 426 14.87 -31.33 16.47
CA CYS A 426 14.99 -30.29 15.44
C CYS A 426 16.44 -30.23 14.94
N LEU A 427 16.74 -30.96 13.86
CA LEU A 427 17.90 -30.67 13.03
C LEU A 427 17.56 -29.51 12.08
N ARG A 428 18.24 -28.37 12.28
CA ARG A 428 18.21 -27.22 11.36
C ARG A 428 18.56 -27.69 9.94
N ARG A 429 17.66 -27.48 8.97
CA ARG A 429 18.02 -27.49 7.54
C ARG A 429 18.41 -26.06 7.14
N PRO A 430 19.57 -25.83 6.51
CA PRO A 430 19.86 -24.54 5.89
C PRO A 430 19.03 -24.39 4.62
N LEU A 431 18.45 -23.20 4.41
CA LEU A 431 17.96 -22.76 3.11
C LEU A 431 19.14 -22.63 2.14
N PRO A 432 18.97 -22.96 0.85
CA PRO A 432 20.07 -22.95 -0.11
C PRO A 432 20.55 -21.53 -0.39
N SER A 433 21.81 -21.27 -0.05
CA SER A 433 22.56 -20.10 -0.50
C SER A 433 22.97 -20.26 -1.97
N SER A 434 22.56 -19.36 -2.86
CA SER A 434 23.43 -18.67 -3.85
C SER A 434 22.62 -18.05 -5.02
N LEU A 435 22.82 -16.74 -5.25
CA LEU A 435 23.00 -16.03 -6.54
C LEU A 435 22.39 -14.61 -6.53
N GLY A 436 23.23 -13.59 -6.28
CA GLY A 436 23.22 -12.28 -6.94
C GLY A 436 21.97 -11.38 -6.90
N VAL A 437 21.87 -10.58 -5.84
CA VAL A 437 21.39 -9.16 -5.73
C VAL A 437 20.35 -8.65 -6.75
N TYR A 438 19.09 -8.58 -6.33
CA TYR A 438 18.19 -7.43 -6.56
C TYR A 438 17.37 -7.21 -5.28
N ASN A 439 17.65 -6.11 -4.58
CA ASN A 439 17.06 -5.76 -3.28
C ASN A 439 15.60 -5.30 -3.48
N THR A 440 14.62 -6.09 -3.05
CA THR A 440 13.20 -5.68 -3.01
C THR A 440 12.96 -4.99 -1.67
N ALA A 441 13.30 -3.69 -1.61
CA ALA A 441 13.28 -2.90 -0.39
C ALA A 441 11.85 -2.64 0.12
N ILE A 442 11.71 -2.44 1.43
CA ILE A 442 10.46 -2.02 2.07
C ILE A 442 10.17 -0.57 1.68
N ASP A 443 8.99 -0.32 1.11
CA ASP A 443 8.52 1.03 0.82
C ASP A 443 8.12 1.73 2.14
N VAL A 444 8.83 2.81 2.47
CA VAL A 444 8.60 3.60 3.69
C VAL A 444 7.77 4.87 3.45
N ASP A 445 7.25 5.06 2.24
CA ASP A 445 6.36 6.18 1.92
C ASP A 445 5.13 6.17 2.85
N GLU A 446 4.69 7.35 3.29
CA GLU A 446 3.61 7.50 4.26
C GLU A 446 2.27 6.95 3.75
N GLU A 447 2.07 6.86 2.43
CA GLU A 447 0.89 6.31 1.77
C GLU A 447 1.00 4.80 1.49
N ALA A 448 2.18 4.21 1.68
CA ALA A 448 2.40 2.78 1.46
C ALA A 448 1.62 1.94 2.48
N GLN A 449 0.97 0.88 1.98
CA GLN A 449 0.19 -0.04 2.81
C GLN A 449 1.09 -0.98 3.63
N ARG A 450 0.65 -1.27 4.86
CA ARG A 450 1.33 -2.22 5.76
C ARG A 450 0.91 -3.65 5.42
N ASP A 451 1.85 -4.59 5.46
CA ASP A 451 1.53 -6.02 5.29
C ASP A 451 1.32 -6.73 6.63
N ILE A 452 0.11 -6.61 7.18
CA ILE A 452 -0.24 -7.26 8.46
C ILE A 452 -0.41 -8.77 8.29
N SER A 453 -0.93 -9.22 7.14
CA SER A 453 -1.25 -10.63 6.91
C SER A 453 0.01 -11.49 6.84
N SER A 454 1.03 -11.09 6.07
CA SER A 454 2.30 -11.82 6.03
C SER A 454 3.04 -11.76 7.36
N PHE A 455 2.88 -10.67 8.12
CA PHE A 455 3.40 -10.59 9.48
C PHE A 455 2.73 -11.56 10.45
N GLU A 456 1.41 -11.73 10.39
CA GLU A 456 0.69 -12.69 11.24
C GLU A 456 1.14 -14.14 10.97
N GLU A 457 1.40 -14.48 9.71
CA GLU A 457 1.96 -15.77 9.32
C GLU A 457 3.42 -15.94 9.81
N TRP A 458 4.24 -14.90 9.60
CA TRP A 458 5.62 -14.85 10.08
C TRP A 458 5.70 -15.02 11.59
N ALA A 459 4.83 -14.34 12.35
CA ALA A 459 4.78 -14.42 13.81
C ALA A 459 4.53 -15.86 14.27
N SER A 460 3.53 -16.52 13.67
CA SER A 460 3.22 -17.92 13.98
C SER A 460 4.35 -18.88 13.59
N TYR A 461 4.98 -18.68 12.43
CA TYR A 461 6.12 -19.50 11.99
C TYR A 461 7.31 -19.37 12.95
N ASN A 462 7.54 -18.17 13.48
CA ASN A 462 8.64 -17.88 14.38
C ASN A 462 8.32 -18.12 15.86
N GLY A 463 7.20 -18.81 16.15
CA GLY A 463 6.89 -19.29 17.50
C GLY A 463 6.24 -18.27 18.42
N ILE A 464 5.77 -17.13 17.90
CA ILE A 464 4.91 -16.21 18.66
C ILE A 464 3.56 -16.89 18.90
N GLN A 465 3.15 -16.95 20.16
CA GLN A 465 1.90 -17.55 20.59
C GLN A 465 0.97 -16.48 21.13
N ARG A 466 -0.31 -16.57 20.77
CA ARG A 466 -1.36 -15.61 21.13
C ARG A 466 -2.45 -16.34 21.89
N ALA A 467 -3.05 -15.70 22.88
CA ALA A 467 -4.23 -16.24 23.52
C ALA A 467 -5.42 -16.27 22.55
N ASP A 468 -6.35 -17.17 22.80
CA ASP A 468 -7.62 -17.21 22.06
C ASP A 468 -8.29 -15.83 22.13
N GLY A 469 -8.80 -15.38 20.99
CA GLY A 469 -9.43 -14.07 20.83
C GLY A 469 -8.50 -12.87 20.72
N PHE A 470 -7.17 -13.03 20.82
CA PHE A 470 -6.24 -11.95 20.45
C PHE A 470 -6.34 -11.66 18.94
N GLN A 471 -6.55 -10.40 18.57
CA GLN A 471 -6.59 -9.96 17.18
C GLN A 471 -5.90 -8.61 16.98
N LEU A 472 -5.24 -8.45 15.84
CA LEU A 472 -4.86 -7.15 15.33
C LEU A 472 -6.00 -6.63 14.46
N VAL A 473 -6.48 -5.42 14.75
CA VAL A 473 -7.56 -4.78 14.00
C VAL A 473 -7.09 -3.44 13.46
N GLY A 474 -7.47 -3.17 12.21
CA GLY A 474 -7.25 -1.88 11.57
C GLY A 474 -8.40 -0.93 11.87
N GLU A 475 -8.07 0.29 12.28
CA GLU A 475 -8.99 1.42 12.41
C GLU A 475 -8.54 2.51 11.44
N GLU A 476 -9.47 2.97 10.59
CA GLU A 476 -9.22 4.10 9.70
C GLU A 476 -9.18 5.38 10.56
N LEU A 477 -7.96 5.91 10.73
CA LEU A 477 -7.72 7.20 11.34
C LEU A 477 -8.05 8.34 10.34
N PHE A 478 -7.82 9.57 10.81
CA PHE A 478 -8.04 10.77 10.01
C PHE A 478 -7.24 10.72 8.69
N ALA A 479 -7.87 11.15 7.58
CA ALA A 479 -7.30 11.18 6.23
C ALA A 479 -7.06 9.80 5.57
N GLY A 480 -7.83 8.77 5.95
CA GLY A 480 -7.80 7.46 5.27
C GLY A 480 -6.62 6.58 5.66
N TYR A 481 -5.86 6.97 6.69
CA TYR A 481 -4.75 6.17 7.18
C TYR A 481 -5.24 5.03 8.07
N LEU A 482 -4.88 3.79 7.76
CA LEU A 482 -5.21 2.63 8.59
C LEU A 482 -4.16 2.46 9.69
N ASP A 483 -4.54 2.67 10.95
CA ASP A 483 -3.72 2.28 12.09
C ASP A 483 -4.16 0.93 12.66
N VAL A 484 -3.22 0.17 13.18
CA VAL A 484 -3.45 -1.23 13.57
C VAL A 484 -3.10 -1.39 15.04
N SER A 485 -4.03 -1.98 15.79
CA SER A 485 -3.87 -2.19 17.22
C SER A 485 -4.42 -3.53 17.69
N ALA A 486 -3.96 -3.97 18.87
CA ALA A 486 -4.39 -5.22 19.46
C ALA A 486 -5.70 -5.08 20.26
N ILE A 487 -6.62 -6.02 20.04
CA ILE A 487 -7.86 -6.19 20.82
C ILE A 487 -7.98 -7.64 21.31
N THR A 488 -8.92 -7.87 22.23
CA THR A 488 -9.42 -9.22 22.54
C THR A 488 -10.85 -9.39 22.08
N THR A 489 -11.25 -10.54 21.54
CA THR A 489 -12.65 -10.89 21.22
C THR A 489 -13.34 -11.69 22.32
N GLN A 490 -12.65 -11.97 23.42
CA GLN A 490 -13.17 -12.69 24.58
C GLN A 490 -12.70 -12.06 25.89
N ASP A 491 -13.38 -12.38 26.99
CA ASP A 491 -12.98 -11.90 28.31
C ASP A 491 -11.61 -12.49 28.69
N VAL A 492 -10.69 -11.64 29.15
CA VAL A 492 -9.35 -12.02 29.61
C VAL A 492 -9.26 -11.76 31.12
N PRO A 493 -9.19 -12.80 31.96
CA PRO A 493 -9.02 -12.62 33.40
C PRO A 493 -7.69 -11.95 33.75
N ALA A 494 -7.63 -11.23 34.88
CA ALA A 494 -6.39 -10.67 35.40
C ALA A 494 -5.29 -11.74 35.60
N GLY A 495 -4.05 -11.40 35.24
CA GLY A 495 -2.89 -12.29 35.32
C GLY A 495 -2.77 -13.31 34.16
N SER A 496 -3.62 -13.22 33.14
CA SER A 496 -3.57 -14.10 31.97
C SER A 496 -2.51 -13.64 31.00
N THR A 497 -1.73 -14.58 30.45
CA THR A 497 -0.82 -14.30 29.34
C THR A 497 -1.63 -14.20 28.04
N VAL A 498 -1.58 -13.04 27.38
CA VAL A 498 -2.24 -12.80 26.08
C VAL A 498 -1.31 -12.99 24.89
N LEU A 499 0.00 -12.84 25.11
CA LEU A 499 1.01 -12.98 24.06
C LEU A 499 2.30 -13.55 24.66
N TYR A 500 2.95 -14.44 23.92
CA TYR A 500 4.28 -14.97 24.19
C TYR A 500 5.15 -14.78 22.96
N ILE A 501 6.34 -14.20 23.14
CA ILE A 501 7.27 -13.88 22.07
C ILE A 501 8.64 -14.48 22.43
N PRO A 502 9.18 -15.40 21.61
CA PRO A 502 10.52 -15.94 21.84
C PRO A 502 11.59 -14.86 21.78
N ASN A 503 12.64 -14.99 22.60
CA ASN A 503 13.71 -14.00 22.62
C ASN A 503 14.37 -13.86 21.24
N GLU A 504 14.52 -14.95 20.50
CA GLU A 504 15.24 -15.03 19.23
C GLU A 504 14.70 -14.08 18.15
N VAL A 505 13.41 -13.74 18.21
CA VAL A 505 12.74 -12.93 17.18
C VAL A 505 12.72 -11.44 17.55
N MET A 506 13.04 -11.10 18.80
CA MET A 506 13.04 -9.72 19.30
C MET A 506 14.27 -8.97 18.80
N LEU A 507 14.06 -7.74 18.31
CA LEU A 507 15.15 -6.82 17.98
C LEU A 507 15.63 -6.18 19.28
N SER A 508 16.92 -6.34 19.59
CA SER A 508 17.52 -5.93 20.88
C SER A 508 18.77 -5.10 20.65
N SER A 509 18.91 -4.02 21.42
CA SER A 509 20.09 -3.16 21.38
C SER A 509 21.35 -3.92 21.80
N SER A 510 21.26 -4.78 22.81
CA SER A 510 22.39 -5.59 23.30
C SER A 510 22.85 -6.58 22.24
N LYS A 511 21.91 -7.25 21.54
CA LYS A 511 22.24 -8.14 20.41
C LYS A 511 22.86 -7.37 19.25
N ALA A 512 22.35 -6.17 18.94
CA ALA A 512 22.92 -5.32 17.90
C ALA A 512 24.34 -4.85 18.25
N MET A 513 24.58 -4.47 19.51
CA MET A 513 25.91 -4.10 20.01
C MET A 513 26.89 -5.28 19.99
N GLU A 514 26.42 -6.50 20.30
CA GLU A 514 27.22 -7.71 20.17
C GLU A 514 27.55 -8.02 18.70
N GLU A 515 26.55 -7.93 17.80
CA GLU A 515 26.68 -8.20 16.37
C GLU A 515 27.67 -7.24 15.69
N PHE A 516 27.53 -5.94 15.92
CA PHE A 516 28.34 -4.92 15.26
C PHE A 516 29.68 -4.67 15.97
N GLY A 517 29.79 -5.04 17.25
CA GLY A 517 30.86 -4.57 18.10
C GLY A 517 30.82 -3.05 18.26
N ARG A 518 31.92 -2.47 18.77
CA ARG A 518 31.97 -1.04 19.06
C ARG A 518 32.07 -0.18 17.80
N LEU A 519 31.06 0.65 17.54
CA LEU A 519 31.00 1.66 16.50
C LEU A 519 31.64 2.97 16.96
N ALA A 520 32.96 2.95 17.19
CA ALA A 520 33.68 4.01 17.90
C ALA A 520 33.48 5.44 17.32
N GLU A 521 33.56 5.60 16.00
CA GLU A 521 33.37 6.92 15.36
C GLU A 521 31.94 7.45 15.58
N ALA A 522 30.94 6.57 15.45
CA ALA A 522 29.55 6.96 15.65
C ALA A 522 29.27 7.30 17.12
N GLU A 523 29.76 6.48 18.06
CA GLU A 523 29.66 6.73 19.50
C GLU A 523 30.30 8.06 19.89
N GLU A 524 31.50 8.36 19.39
CA GLU A 524 32.19 9.63 19.67
C GLU A 524 31.39 10.83 19.16
N MET A 525 30.76 10.73 17.99
CA MET A 525 29.87 11.77 17.47
C MET A 525 28.61 11.93 18.32
N LEU A 526 27.95 10.84 18.70
CA LEU A 526 26.78 10.87 19.59
C LEU A 526 27.11 11.51 20.94
N ILE A 527 28.23 11.14 21.55
CA ILE A 527 28.72 11.73 22.80
C ILE A 527 28.99 13.23 22.60
N SER A 528 29.65 13.62 21.50
CA SER A 528 29.92 15.04 21.20
C SER A 528 28.64 15.86 20.99
N ASN A 529 27.58 15.22 20.48
CA ASN A 529 26.26 15.81 20.30
C ASN A 529 25.43 15.80 21.61
N GLY A 530 25.92 15.18 22.69
CA GLY A 530 25.23 15.09 23.99
C GLY A 530 24.21 13.95 24.11
N TYR A 531 24.32 12.91 23.28
CA TYR A 531 23.38 11.76 23.22
C TYR A 531 24.01 10.44 23.68
N GLU A 532 24.90 10.49 24.68
CA GLU A 532 25.54 9.29 25.24
C GLU A 532 24.54 8.27 25.80
N SER A 533 23.42 8.74 26.35
CA SER A 533 22.35 7.89 26.91
C SER A 533 21.53 7.16 25.85
N GLU A 534 21.67 7.55 24.59
CA GLU A 534 20.88 7.05 23.45
C GLU A 534 21.65 6.06 22.57
N ILE A 535 22.87 5.68 22.98
CA ILE A 535 23.70 4.76 22.21
C ILE A 535 22.95 3.45 21.95
N ARG A 536 22.23 2.89 22.94
CA ARG A 536 21.46 1.64 22.76
C ARG A 536 20.41 1.75 21.65
N GLN A 537 19.64 2.83 21.66
CA GLN A 537 18.61 3.14 20.66
C GLN A 537 19.24 3.33 19.28
N TYR A 538 20.38 4.01 19.20
CA TYR A 538 21.14 4.16 17.96
C TYR A 538 21.57 2.82 17.37
N TYR A 539 22.11 1.90 18.18
CA TYR A 539 22.47 0.56 17.69
C TYR A 539 21.26 -0.21 17.16
N LEU A 540 20.11 -0.08 17.81
CA LEU A 540 18.86 -0.70 17.34
C LEU A 540 18.37 -0.05 16.04
N MET A 541 18.52 1.27 15.88
CA MET A 541 18.19 1.98 14.65
C MET A 541 19.09 1.52 13.49
N VAL A 542 20.40 1.40 13.73
CA VAL A 542 21.35 0.85 12.76
C VAL A 542 21.00 -0.60 12.43
N LYS A 543 20.59 -1.41 13.42
CA LYS A 543 20.14 -2.78 13.19
C LYS A 543 18.94 -2.84 12.24
N ILE A 544 17.93 -2.00 12.44
CA ILE A 544 16.80 -1.91 11.51
C ILE A 544 17.27 -1.54 10.10
N LEU A 545 18.11 -0.51 9.97
CA LEU A 545 18.64 -0.09 8.67
C LEU A 545 19.42 -1.20 7.96
N VAL A 546 20.19 -2.00 8.70
CA VAL A 546 20.90 -3.18 8.17
C VAL A 546 19.93 -4.26 7.69
N GLU A 547 18.84 -4.49 8.41
CA GLU A 547 17.80 -5.44 7.99
C GLU A 547 17.01 -4.93 6.77
N LEU A 548 16.77 -3.62 6.67
CA LEU A 548 16.21 -3.01 5.46
C LEU A 548 17.13 -3.18 4.25
N ASP A 549 18.44 -2.99 4.44
CA ASP A 549 19.46 -3.14 3.39
C ASP A 549 19.56 -4.59 2.88
N LYS A 550 19.12 -5.58 3.67
CA LYS A 550 19.00 -6.98 3.23
C LYS A 550 17.72 -7.26 2.44
N GLY A 551 16.72 -6.36 2.50
CA GLY A 551 15.41 -6.58 1.90
C GLY A 551 14.81 -7.93 2.33
N ARG A 552 14.30 -8.70 1.37
CA ARG A 552 13.71 -10.02 1.62
C ARG A 552 14.65 -11.07 2.19
N ASP A 553 15.97 -10.84 2.17
CA ASP A 553 16.93 -11.74 2.83
C ASP A 553 16.98 -11.54 4.35
N SER A 554 16.36 -10.47 4.87
CA SER A 554 16.22 -10.27 6.30
C SER A 554 15.22 -11.25 6.90
N PRO A 555 15.55 -11.93 8.02
CA PRO A 555 14.56 -12.74 8.73
C PRO A 555 13.49 -11.89 9.42
N TRP A 556 13.65 -10.56 9.47
CA TRP A 556 12.67 -9.61 10.00
C TRP A 556 11.88 -8.90 8.89
N PHE A 557 12.06 -9.26 7.61
CA PHE A 557 11.42 -8.55 6.49
C PHE A 557 9.91 -8.37 6.68
N GLU A 558 9.18 -9.45 6.97
CA GLU A 558 7.72 -9.39 7.15
C GLU A 558 7.30 -8.55 8.36
N PHE A 559 8.07 -8.62 9.46
CA PHE A 559 7.83 -7.76 10.62
C PHE A 559 8.10 -6.28 10.30
N LEU A 560 9.22 -5.96 9.65
CA LEU A 560 9.53 -4.58 9.27
C LEU A 560 8.52 -4.04 8.24
N ASN A 561 8.04 -4.90 7.34
CA ASN A 561 7.06 -4.53 6.33
C ASN A 561 5.66 -4.27 6.93
N SER A 562 5.35 -4.79 8.12
CA SER A 562 4.07 -4.56 8.81
C SER A 562 4.02 -3.29 9.67
N LEU A 563 5.17 -2.67 9.95
CA LEU A 563 5.28 -1.50 10.82
C LEU A 563 4.62 -0.23 10.21
N PRO A 564 4.28 0.78 11.02
CA PRO A 564 3.71 2.03 10.52
C PRO A 564 4.61 2.77 9.52
N ARG A 565 3.99 3.45 8.56
CA ARG A 565 4.67 4.40 7.64
C ARG A 565 4.34 5.85 7.98
N PHE A 566 3.07 6.12 8.25
CA PHE A 566 2.61 7.41 8.71
C PHE A 566 2.78 7.55 10.22
N TYR A 567 3.41 8.65 10.63
CA TYR A 567 3.52 9.07 12.03
C TYR A 567 2.98 10.49 12.19
N SER A 568 2.37 10.76 13.36
CA SER A 568 1.81 12.09 13.69
C SER A 568 2.59 12.87 14.74
N ASN A 569 3.77 12.37 15.14
CA ASN A 569 4.56 12.94 16.22
C ASN A 569 5.40 14.16 15.76
N GLY A 570 6.17 14.72 16.70
CA GLY A 570 6.96 15.93 16.47
C GLY A 570 7.97 15.83 15.32
N ALA A 571 8.53 14.64 15.09
CA ALA A 571 9.48 14.38 14.00
C ALA A 571 8.84 14.42 12.60
N SER A 572 7.55 14.07 12.49
CA SER A 572 6.79 14.06 11.22
C SER A 572 5.93 15.31 10.99
N MET A 573 5.66 16.12 12.01
CA MET A 573 4.93 17.38 11.86
C MET A 573 5.68 18.37 10.96
N THR A 574 4.97 19.19 10.18
CA THR A 574 5.57 20.24 9.35
C THR A 574 5.90 21.50 10.17
N PRO A 575 6.73 22.43 9.68
CA PRO A 575 6.91 23.72 10.33
C PRO A 575 5.59 24.49 10.51
N PHE A 576 4.61 24.31 9.62
CA PHE A 576 3.30 24.92 9.78
C PHE A 576 2.53 24.34 10.98
N CYS A 577 2.55 23.01 11.18
CA CYS A 577 1.95 22.39 12.35
C CYS A 577 2.47 23.01 13.66
N TYR A 578 3.76 23.38 13.72
CA TYR A 578 4.36 24.00 14.89
C TYR A 578 3.77 25.38 15.22
N THR A 579 3.26 26.07 14.21
CA THR A 579 2.62 27.37 14.42
C THR A 579 1.23 27.28 15.04
N CYS A 580 0.65 26.07 15.06
CA CYS A 580 -0.72 25.79 15.50
C CYS A 580 -0.80 25.07 16.86
N ILE A 581 0.34 24.76 17.49
CA ILE A 581 0.45 24.03 18.77
C ILE A 581 0.86 24.94 19.93
N PRO A 582 0.53 24.60 21.19
CA PRO A 582 0.91 25.37 22.37
C PRO A 582 2.45 25.38 22.56
N PRO A 583 3.02 26.41 23.21
CA PRO A 583 4.47 26.58 23.33
C PRO A 583 5.23 25.36 23.89
N LEU A 584 4.68 24.68 24.91
CA LEU A 584 5.32 23.47 25.44
C LEU A 584 5.35 22.34 24.41
N LEU A 585 4.22 22.07 23.75
CA LEU A 585 4.17 21.04 22.71
C LEU A 585 5.11 21.40 21.55
N ALA A 586 5.18 22.68 21.17
CA ALA A 586 6.12 23.16 20.16
C ALA A 586 7.58 22.87 20.54
N LYS A 587 7.95 23.16 21.80
CA LYS A 587 9.29 22.87 22.33
C LYS A 587 9.58 21.37 22.29
N LEU A 588 8.66 20.53 22.76
CA LEU A 588 8.84 19.07 22.76
C LEU A 588 8.96 18.50 21.34
N CYS A 589 8.16 19.00 20.39
CA CYS A 589 8.27 18.59 18.99
C CYS A 589 9.61 19.04 18.36
N ASP A 590 10.07 20.25 18.66
CA ASP A 590 11.37 20.74 18.19
C ASP A 590 12.54 19.93 18.76
N GLU A 591 12.51 19.63 20.07
CA GLU A 591 13.46 18.73 20.72
C GLU A 591 13.49 17.34 20.07
N GLU A 592 12.33 16.80 19.69
CA GLU A 592 12.22 15.52 18.97
C GLU A 592 12.87 15.57 17.58
N ARG A 593 12.65 16.66 16.82
CA ARG A 593 13.26 16.85 15.50
C ARG A 593 14.78 17.03 15.59
N VAL A 594 15.25 17.80 16.57
CA VAL A 594 16.68 17.98 16.85
C VAL A 594 17.32 16.65 17.24
N ARG A 595 16.62 15.81 18.03
CA ARG A 595 17.07 14.46 18.36
C ARG A 595 17.25 13.58 17.13
N LEU A 596 16.24 13.50 16.25
CA LEU A 596 16.34 12.75 14.99
C LEU A 596 17.60 13.15 14.20
N PHE A 597 17.84 14.45 14.04
CA PHE A 597 19.02 14.94 13.32
C PHE A 597 20.33 14.52 13.98
N ASN A 598 20.46 14.70 15.29
CA ASN A 598 21.70 14.44 16.01
C ASN A 598 22.04 12.96 16.20
N ILE A 599 21.01 12.10 16.22
CA ILE A 599 21.17 10.64 16.36
C ILE A 599 21.40 9.95 15.02
N SER A 600 21.02 10.57 13.90
CA SER A 600 21.24 10.04 12.54
C SER A 600 22.70 10.16 12.08
N VAL A 601 23.63 9.65 12.88
CA VAL A 601 25.08 9.59 12.60
C VAL A 601 25.35 8.50 11.57
N LYS A 602 26.03 8.84 10.48
CA LYS A 602 26.25 7.93 9.33
C LYS A 602 27.71 7.44 9.23
N GLN A 603 28.60 8.10 9.96
CA GLN A 603 30.04 7.86 9.99
C GLN A 603 30.36 6.54 10.71
N GLY A 604 31.41 5.85 10.26
CA GLY A 604 31.84 4.61 10.89
C GLY A 604 30.91 3.39 10.68
N LEU A 605 30.02 3.41 9.68
CA LEU A 605 29.09 2.32 9.37
C LEU A 605 29.45 1.61 8.05
N PRO A 606 30.52 0.82 7.97
CA PRO A 606 31.02 0.28 6.70
C PRO A 606 30.13 -0.81 6.07
N PHE A 607 29.21 -1.39 6.85
CA PHE A 607 28.32 -2.48 6.43
C PHE A 607 26.97 -2.02 5.87
N LEU A 608 26.62 -0.74 6.02
CA LEU A 608 25.46 -0.15 5.37
C LEU A 608 25.83 0.33 3.97
N SER A 609 24.96 0.06 3.00
CA SER A 609 25.07 0.58 1.63
C SER A 609 25.04 2.11 1.58
N ASP A 610 25.59 2.66 0.50
CA ASP A 610 25.59 4.11 0.29
C ASP A 610 24.17 4.61 -0.04
N GLU A 611 23.31 3.76 -0.61
CA GLU A 611 21.89 4.04 -0.79
C GLU A 611 21.19 4.27 0.57
N ILE A 612 21.30 3.33 1.51
CA ILE A 612 20.68 3.46 2.84
C ILE A 612 21.26 4.65 3.62
N LYS A 613 22.58 4.90 3.54
CA LYS A 613 23.18 6.10 4.14
C LYS A 613 22.68 7.39 3.49
N GLY A 614 22.43 7.39 2.19
CA GLY A 614 22.01 8.56 1.43
C GLY A 614 20.58 8.98 1.70
N ASP A 615 19.71 8.04 2.09
CA ASP A 615 18.27 8.25 2.20
C ASP A 615 17.85 8.86 3.56
N PRO A 616 17.37 10.11 3.61
CA PRO A 616 16.93 10.72 4.87
C PRO A 616 15.58 10.18 5.38
N GLU A 617 14.69 9.71 4.51
CA GLU A 617 13.37 9.21 4.91
C GLU A 617 13.47 7.82 5.55
N LEU A 618 14.40 6.96 5.09
CA LEU A 618 14.69 5.69 5.76
C LEU A 618 15.24 5.87 7.17
N TRP A 619 16.13 6.84 7.37
CA TRP A 619 16.67 7.16 8.70
C TRP A 619 15.59 7.73 9.62
N LYS A 620 14.75 8.62 9.09
CA LYS A 620 13.58 9.13 9.80
C LYS A 620 12.63 7.98 10.16
N TRP A 621 12.32 7.09 9.23
CA TRP A 621 11.45 5.94 9.49
C TRP A 621 12.03 5.00 10.55
N ALA A 622 13.30 4.61 10.45
CA ALA A 622 13.98 3.77 11.43
C ALA A 622 14.01 4.41 12.83
N TYR A 623 14.27 5.72 12.90
CA TYR A 623 14.13 6.49 14.14
C TYR A 623 12.71 6.37 14.69
N GLN A 624 11.68 6.65 13.88
CA GLN A 624 10.30 6.59 14.32
C GLN A 624 9.92 5.21 14.85
N VAL A 625 10.35 4.13 14.18
CA VAL A 625 10.15 2.75 14.66
C VAL A 625 10.77 2.56 16.04
N VAL A 626 12.09 2.80 16.19
CA VAL A 626 12.79 2.56 17.47
C VAL A 626 12.17 3.36 18.61
N TYR A 627 11.89 4.63 18.36
CA TYR A 627 11.51 5.57 19.39
C TYR A 627 10.00 5.49 19.74
N THR A 628 9.16 4.94 18.87
CA THR A 628 7.72 4.75 19.16
C THR A 628 7.33 3.32 19.53
N ARG A 629 8.11 2.31 19.11
CA ARG A 629 7.80 0.88 19.31
C ARG A 629 8.77 0.16 20.25
N GLY A 630 9.93 0.75 20.52
CA GLY A 630 10.92 0.19 21.43
C GLY A 630 10.67 0.54 22.89
N PHE A 631 11.13 -0.32 23.79
CA PHE A 631 11.04 -0.11 25.23
C PHE A 631 12.27 -0.64 25.96
N GLU A 632 12.48 -0.12 27.16
CA GLU A 632 13.53 -0.58 28.05
C GLU A 632 13.03 -1.79 28.86
N THR A 633 13.85 -2.83 28.90
CA THR A 633 13.63 -4.03 29.70
C THR A 633 14.25 -3.87 31.09
N ASP A 634 13.79 -4.64 32.07
CA ASP A 634 14.29 -4.59 33.45
C ASP A 634 15.81 -4.84 33.58
N ASN A 635 16.39 -5.53 32.60
CA ASN A 635 17.83 -5.82 32.56
C ASN A 635 18.65 -4.70 31.92
N GLY A 636 18.03 -3.57 31.56
CA GLY A 636 18.71 -2.44 30.91
C GLY A 636 19.05 -2.71 29.44
N ASP A 637 18.30 -3.56 28.75
CA ASP A 637 18.34 -3.67 27.29
C ASP A 637 17.19 -2.85 26.68
N PHE A 638 17.39 -2.26 25.50
CA PHE A 638 16.33 -1.57 24.75
C PHE A 638 15.91 -2.42 23.55
N SER A 639 14.63 -2.79 23.47
CA SER A 639 14.15 -3.82 22.55
C SER A 639 12.82 -3.48 21.91
N ILE A 640 12.58 -4.04 20.72
CA ILE A 640 11.26 -4.07 20.06
C ILE A 640 10.80 -5.52 20.04
N CYS A 641 9.60 -5.76 20.55
CA CYS A 641 9.00 -7.09 20.63
C CYS A 641 7.86 -7.20 19.63
N PRO A 642 8.05 -7.93 18.51
CA PRO A 642 7.04 -8.06 17.46
C PRO A 642 5.69 -8.49 18.02
N MET A 643 4.62 -7.83 17.57
CA MET A 643 3.22 -8.04 17.96
C MET A 643 2.85 -7.47 19.33
N ALA A 644 3.78 -7.44 20.29
CA ALA A 644 3.60 -6.65 21.52
C ALA A 644 3.71 -5.15 21.24
N ASP A 645 4.48 -4.75 20.23
CA ASP A 645 4.60 -3.36 19.82
C ASP A 645 3.30 -2.77 19.22
N TYR A 646 2.26 -3.59 18.99
CA TYR A 646 0.93 -3.19 18.53
C TYR A 646 -0.08 -2.95 19.67
N PHE A 647 0.33 -3.12 20.93
CA PHE A 647 -0.50 -2.69 22.05
C PHE A 647 -0.66 -1.17 22.02
N ASN A 648 -1.90 -0.70 22.12
CA ASN A 648 -2.19 0.73 22.15
C ASN A 648 -1.59 1.37 23.40
N HIS A 649 -1.43 2.67 23.37
CA HIS A 649 -1.02 3.41 24.54
C HIS A 649 -2.24 3.79 25.39
N GLY A 650 -2.11 3.74 26.72
CA GLY A 650 -3.14 4.21 27.62
C GLY A 650 -2.61 4.58 29.01
N THR A 651 -3.23 5.57 29.63
CA THR A 651 -3.04 5.89 31.05
C THR A 651 -3.39 4.70 31.92
N ASP A 652 -4.60 4.18 31.75
CA ASP A 652 -4.99 2.89 32.25
C ASP A 652 -4.57 1.84 31.23
N HIS A 653 -3.84 0.84 31.69
CA HIS A 653 -3.25 -0.18 30.84
C HIS A 653 -3.65 -1.57 31.32
N GLU A 654 -4.17 -2.35 30.37
CA GLU A 654 -4.57 -3.73 30.60
C GLU A 654 -3.38 -4.67 30.58
N ILE A 655 -2.28 -4.30 29.92
CA ILE A 655 -1.17 -5.20 29.61
C ILE A 655 0.13 -4.70 30.23
N TRP A 656 0.91 -5.63 30.76
CA TRP A 656 2.31 -5.44 31.16
C TRP A 656 3.20 -6.47 30.48
N LEU A 657 4.42 -6.08 30.08
CA LEU A 657 5.40 -7.00 29.54
C LEU A 657 6.34 -7.51 30.64
N THR A 658 6.49 -8.83 30.71
CA THR A 658 7.43 -9.51 31.60
C THR A 658 8.39 -10.37 30.79
N TYR A 659 9.57 -10.62 31.36
CA TYR A 659 10.64 -11.40 30.73
C TYR A 659 11.04 -12.56 31.63
N ASP A 660 11.25 -13.73 31.05
CA ASP A 660 11.84 -14.85 31.77
C ASP A 660 13.39 -14.80 31.76
N ASP A 661 14.03 -15.74 32.48
CA ASP A 661 15.48 -15.84 32.56
C ASP A 661 16.16 -16.12 31.19
N ALA A 662 15.41 -16.62 30.21
CA ALA A 662 15.88 -16.84 28.84
C ALA A 662 15.66 -15.60 27.94
N GLY A 663 15.04 -14.55 28.48
CA GLY A 663 14.71 -13.31 27.78
C GLY A 663 13.47 -13.40 26.90
N ASN A 664 12.63 -14.44 27.03
CA ASN A 664 11.37 -14.50 26.31
C ASN A 664 10.39 -13.50 26.90
N CYS A 665 9.62 -12.83 26.04
CA CYS A 665 8.66 -11.81 26.44
C CYS A 665 7.26 -12.42 26.60
N TYR A 666 6.57 -12.01 27.66
CA TYR A 666 5.18 -12.34 27.96
C TYR A 666 4.38 -11.05 28.14
N ALA A 667 3.27 -10.93 27.43
CA ALA A 667 2.29 -9.88 27.69
C ALA A 667 1.22 -10.44 28.63
N GLN A 668 1.09 -9.86 29.82
CA GLN A 668 0.17 -10.32 30.86
C GLN A 668 -0.87 -9.27 31.20
N SER A 669 -2.12 -9.70 31.39
CA SER A 669 -3.18 -8.81 31.82
C SER A 669 -2.98 -8.38 33.28
N THR A 670 -3.10 -7.09 33.55
CA THR A 670 -3.01 -6.49 34.89
C THR A 670 -4.35 -6.49 35.62
N MET A 671 -5.45 -6.60 34.87
CA MET A 671 -6.83 -6.56 35.33
C MET A 671 -7.72 -7.42 34.43
N ASP A 672 -8.98 -7.62 34.84
CA ASP A 672 -9.97 -8.29 33.99
C ASP A 672 -10.30 -7.40 32.78
N VAL A 673 -10.13 -7.93 31.57
CA VAL A 673 -10.37 -7.22 30.30
C VAL A 673 -11.60 -7.80 29.62
N PRO A 674 -12.67 -7.02 29.40
CA PRO A 674 -13.86 -7.49 28.69
C PRO A 674 -13.59 -7.79 27.21
N ALA A 675 -14.37 -8.70 26.63
CA ALA A 675 -14.40 -8.96 25.19
C ALA A 675 -14.63 -7.68 24.36
N ASN A 676 -14.00 -7.61 23.19
CA ASN A 676 -13.97 -6.49 22.24
C ASN A 676 -13.36 -5.19 22.81
N SER A 677 -12.48 -5.30 23.81
CA SER A 677 -11.75 -4.16 24.39
C SER A 677 -10.34 -4.05 23.79
N PRO A 678 -9.80 -2.82 23.67
CA PRO A 678 -8.41 -2.61 23.31
C PRO A 678 -7.47 -3.17 24.37
N LEU A 679 -6.31 -3.66 23.93
CA LEU A 679 -5.22 -4.07 24.81
C LEU A 679 -4.17 -2.96 24.84
N ARG A 680 -4.09 -2.25 25.97
CA ARG A 680 -3.19 -1.10 26.13
C ARG A 680 -2.03 -1.40 27.05
N MET A 681 -0.91 -0.75 26.76
CA MET A 681 0.26 -0.65 27.60
C MET A 681 0.52 0.81 27.98
N CYS A 682 1.13 1.00 29.15
CA CYS A 682 1.61 2.32 29.54
C CYS A 682 3.02 2.53 28.98
N TYR A 683 3.22 3.63 28.24
CA TYR A 683 4.51 4.00 27.66
C TYR A 683 5.00 5.37 28.12
N GLY A 684 4.48 5.88 29.24
CA GLY A 684 4.92 7.18 29.73
C GLY A 684 4.13 7.71 30.91
N ASP A 685 4.30 9.01 31.14
CA ASP A 685 3.59 9.75 32.16
C ASP A 685 2.14 10.03 31.69
N PRO A 686 1.13 9.44 32.35
CA PRO A 686 -0.27 9.60 31.96
C PRO A 686 -0.77 11.03 32.10
N THR A 687 -0.02 11.91 32.76
CA THR A 687 -0.39 13.31 33.01
C THR A 687 0.23 14.29 32.02
N ASN A 688 1.04 13.81 31.06
CA ASN A 688 1.68 14.64 30.04
C ASN A 688 1.26 14.27 28.61
N PRO A 689 0.02 14.59 28.21
CA PRO A 689 -0.48 14.29 26.87
C PRO A 689 0.25 15.07 25.77
N SER A 690 0.96 16.16 26.09
CA SER A 690 1.80 16.86 25.11
C SER A 690 3.06 16.06 24.79
N PHE A 691 3.68 15.43 25.79
CA PHE A 691 4.77 14.50 25.57
C PHE A 691 4.30 13.29 24.75
N LEU A 692 3.14 12.71 25.10
CA LEU A 692 2.59 11.57 24.34
C LEU A 692 2.40 11.92 22.85
N LEU A 693 1.82 13.09 22.56
CA LEU A 693 1.64 13.55 21.19
C LEU A 693 2.97 13.86 20.49
N SER A 694 3.89 14.58 21.14
CA SER A 694 5.19 14.92 20.54
C SER A 694 6.03 13.69 20.25
N ARG A 695 5.89 12.65 21.08
CA ARG A 695 6.72 11.45 21.05
C ARG A 695 6.12 10.33 20.22
N TYR A 696 4.90 9.94 20.53
CA TYR A 696 4.23 8.77 19.97
C TYR A 696 3.19 9.13 18.91
N GLY A 697 2.83 10.41 18.80
CA GLY A 697 1.90 10.85 17.75
C GLY A 697 0.46 10.45 18.00
N PHE A 698 0.05 10.26 19.26
CA PHE A 698 -1.33 10.00 19.63
C PHE A 698 -1.77 10.89 20.81
N LEU A 699 -3.08 10.97 21.03
CA LEU A 699 -3.69 11.68 22.14
C LEU A 699 -4.44 10.69 23.03
N ASP A 700 -4.01 10.56 24.29
CA ASP A 700 -4.79 9.83 25.29
C ASP A 700 -5.88 10.73 25.87
N GLU A 701 -7.12 10.59 25.39
CA GLU A 701 -8.26 11.34 25.92
C GLU A 701 -8.67 10.91 27.34
N SER A 702 -8.21 9.74 27.79
CA SER A 702 -8.41 9.27 29.17
C SER A 702 -7.43 9.90 30.16
N SER A 703 -6.43 10.65 29.67
CA SER A 703 -5.43 11.31 30.50
C SER A 703 -6.09 12.16 31.62
N PRO A 704 -5.76 11.89 32.90
CA PRO A 704 -6.42 12.54 34.04
C PRO A 704 -5.97 13.98 34.23
N ALA A 705 -4.91 14.43 33.57
CA ALA A 705 -4.32 15.75 33.77
C ALA A 705 -3.52 16.22 32.56
N THR A 706 -3.15 17.50 32.57
CA THR A 706 -2.16 18.07 31.65
C THR A 706 -1.25 19.03 32.40
N PHE A 707 0.00 19.18 31.94
CA PHE A 707 0.87 20.26 32.43
C PHE A 707 0.15 21.61 32.34
N CYS A 708 0.21 22.40 33.40
CA CYS A 708 -0.46 23.70 33.51
C CYS A 708 0.06 24.76 32.54
N LYS A 709 1.07 24.44 31.72
CA LYS A 709 1.70 25.31 30.70
C LYS A 709 2.28 26.62 31.25
N ILE A 710 2.52 26.70 32.57
CA ILE A 710 3.25 27.81 33.19
C ILE A 710 4.73 27.61 32.88
N ILE A 711 5.33 28.56 32.15
CA ILE A 711 6.75 28.55 31.80
C ILE A 711 7.38 29.86 32.29
N PRO A 712 8.05 29.87 33.45
CA PRO A 712 8.77 31.03 33.93
C PRO A 712 9.89 31.43 32.96
N PRO A 713 10.24 32.73 32.87
CA PRO A 713 11.34 33.19 32.01
C PRO A 713 12.71 32.63 32.43
N TYR A 714 12.84 32.23 33.70
CA TYR A 714 14.02 31.56 34.24
C TYR A 714 13.57 30.54 35.30
N ILE A 715 14.07 29.30 35.19
CA ILE A 715 13.81 28.22 36.16
C ILE A 715 15.03 28.13 37.09
N SER A 716 14.87 28.61 38.33
CA SER A 716 15.93 28.52 39.34
C SER A 716 16.02 27.11 39.96
N ASP A 717 17.14 26.80 40.61
CA ASP A 717 17.25 25.54 41.37
C ASP A 717 16.28 25.51 42.56
N GLU A 718 15.96 26.66 43.16
CA GLU A 718 14.93 26.76 44.20
C GLU A 718 13.54 26.35 43.66
N MET A 719 13.17 26.76 42.44
CA MET A 719 11.93 26.33 41.80
C MET A 719 11.90 24.82 41.54
N LYS A 720 13.01 24.23 41.08
CA LYS A 720 13.11 22.77 40.89
C LYS A 720 12.93 22.02 42.21
N ASN A 721 13.56 22.53 43.27
CA ASN A 721 13.45 21.98 44.62
C ASN A 721 12.01 22.09 45.15
N LEU A 722 11.32 23.20 44.87
CA LEU A 722 9.90 23.41 45.22
C LEU A 722 8.94 22.49 44.46
N GLY A 723 9.38 21.83 43.40
CA GLY A 723 8.53 20.90 42.66
C GLY A 723 8.41 21.17 41.17
N TYR A 724 8.98 22.26 40.64
CA TYR A 724 8.83 22.61 39.23
C TYR A 724 9.39 21.52 38.32
N ALA A 725 8.49 20.77 37.69
CA ALA A 725 8.76 19.74 36.71
C ALA A 725 7.50 19.49 35.86
N GLU A 726 7.67 19.06 34.62
CA GLU A 726 6.56 18.86 33.68
C GLU A 726 5.54 17.81 34.18
N ASN A 727 6.01 16.79 34.90
CA ASN A 727 5.19 15.73 35.49
C ASN A 727 4.58 16.06 36.87
N ARG A 728 4.84 17.27 37.40
CA ARG A 728 4.33 17.70 38.73
C ARG A 728 3.49 18.95 38.69
N MET A 729 3.69 19.81 37.69
CA MET A 729 2.96 21.06 37.53
C MET A 729 1.66 20.84 36.75
N LEU A 730 0.67 20.23 37.40
CA LEU A 730 -0.47 19.62 36.73
C LEU A 730 -1.80 20.34 37.00
N PHE A 731 -2.62 20.37 35.96
CA PHE A 731 -4.05 20.62 36.03
C PHE A 731 -4.81 19.34 35.75
N TYR A 732 -5.68 18.95 36.66
CA TYR A 732 -6.47 17.73 36.55
C TYR A 732 -7.77 18.00 35.80
N ASN A 733 -8.26 16.99 35.08
CA ASN A 733 -9.56 17.03 34.41
C ASN A 733 -10.73 17.21 35.40
N THR A 734 -10.51 16.92 36.68
CA THR A 734 -11.43 17.19 37.79
C THR A 734 -11.52 18.68 38.15
N GLY A 735 -10.64 19.52 37.59
CA GLY A 735 -10.44 20.93 37.94
C GLY A 735 -9.51 21.16 39.13
N ASP A 736 -8.94 20.10 39.71
CA ASP A 736 -7.93 20.22 40.76
C ASP A 736 -6.60 20.75 40.19
N VAL A 737 -5.81 21.37 41.04
CA VAL A 737 -4.51 21.96 40.71
C VAL A 737 -3.49 21.36 41.66
N SER A 738 -2.36 20.88 41.14
CA SER A 738 -1.32 20.30 41.99
C SER A 738 -0.71 21.33 42.95
N GLU A 739 -0.19 20.84 44.08
CA GLU A 739 0.43 21.69 45.11
C GLU A 739 1.62 22.48 44.54
N GLU A 740 2.39 21.85 43.67
CA GLU A 740 3.57 22.43 43.02
C GLU A 740 3.21 23.66 42.18
N VAL A 741 2.04 23.66 41.51
CA VAL A 741 1.58 24.84 40.78
C VAL A 741 1.35 26.01 41.73
N TRP A 742 0.71 25.76 42.88
CA TRP A 742 0.49 26.79 43.88
C TRP A 742 1.80 27.28 44.49
N ASP A 743 2.72 26.37 44.81
CA ASP A 743 4.04 26.69 45.36
C ASP A 743 4.83 27.61 44.43
N ILE A 744 4.86 27.29 43.14
CA ILE A 744 5.59 28.07 42.14
C ILE A 744 4.93 29.41 41.89
N LEU A 745 3.60 29.47 41.78
CA LEU A 745 2.88 30.74 41.65
C LEU A 745 3.10 31.65 42.86
N LEU A 746 3.10 31.10 44.07
CA LEU A 746 3.40 31.83 45.29
C LEU A 746 4.83 32.33 45.29
N TYR A 747 5.80 31.46 45.00
CA TYR A 747 7.21 31.80 44.96
C TYR A 747 7.50 32.93 43.94
N MET A 748 6.90 32.86 42.75
CA MET A 748 6.99 33.92 41.74
C MET A 748 6.31 35.22 42.18
N ALA A 749 5.21 35.13 42.93
CA ALA A 749 4.51 36.31 43.43
C ALA A 749 5.26 37.03 44.55
N LEU A 750 5.88 36.26 45.44
CA LEU A 750 6.66 36.80 46.55
C LEU A 750 7.98 37.42 46.07
N ASP A 751 8.57 36.93 44.98
CA ASP A 751 9.75 37.56 44.35
C ASP A 751 9.51 39.05 44.04
N GLU A 752 8.31 39.34 43.51
CA GLU A 752 7.90 40.68 43.11
C GLU A 752 7.50 41.58 44.29
N THR A 753 7.13 40.99 45.43
CA THR A 753 6.41 41.70 46.51
C THR A 753 7.12 41.68 47.86
N ASP A 754 7.60 40.52 48.31
CA ASP A 754 8.28 40.32 49.59
C ASP A 754 9.33 39.18 49.52
N PRO A 755 10.58 39.51 49.12
CA PRO A 755 11.67 38.54 49.04
C PRO A 755 12.04 37.89 50.38
N GLY A 756 11.72 38.54 51.51
CA GLY A 756 11.97 37.97 52.84
C GLY A 756 11.04 36.80 53.11
N ILE A 757 9.75 36.97 52.82
CA ILE A 757 8.75 35.91 52.93
C ILE A 757 8.96 34.83 51.87
N GLN A 758 9.42 35.18 50.67
CA GLN A 758 9.82 34.20 49.64
C GLN A 758 10.89 33.24 50.18
N HIS A 759 11.95 33.77 50.79
CA HIS A 759 13.00 32.94 51.38
C HIS A 759 12.48 32.07 52.53
N GLN A 760 11.63 32.64 53.41
CA GLN A 760 11.00 31.88 54.50
C GLN A 760 10.13 30.72 53.97
N PHE A 761 9.35 30.96 52.93
CA PHE A 761 8.53 29.94 52.26
C PHE A 761 9.40 28.81 51.69
N TYR A 762 10.46 29.16 50.97
CA TYR A 762 11.40 28.17 50.43
C TYR A 762 12.05 27.33 51.53
N GLN A 763 12.51 27.96 52.63
CA GLN A 763 13.07 27.22 53.77
C GLN A 763 12.03 26.30 54.41
N ALA A 764 10.79 26.75 54.59
CA ALA A 764 9.72 25.93 55.16
C ALA A 764 9.46 24.68 54.30
N HIS A 765 9.45 24.82 52.97
CA HIS A 765 9.36 23.67 52.06
C HIS A 765 10.56 22.72 52.25
N MET A 766 11.79 23.23 52.23
CA MET A 766 13.01 22.42 52.34
C MET A 766 13.14 21.68 53.68
N THR A 767 12.59 22.23 54.76
CA THR A 767 12.60 21.59 56.09
C THR A 767 11.38 20.70 56.35
N GLY A 768 10.41 20.63 55.44
CA GLY A 768 9.15 19.93 55.66
C GLY A 768 8.24 20.58 56.71
N ASP A 769 8.36 21.89 56.94
CA ASP A 769 7.50 22.65 57.84
C ASP A 769 6.18 23.02 57.14
N TYR A 770 5.29 22.03 57.07
CA TYR A 770 3.98 22.17 56.43
C TYR A 770 3.11 23.26 57.06
N ALA A 771 3.24 23.50 58.37
CA ALA A 771 2.40 24.49 59.06
C ALA A 771 2.76 25.91 58.62
N THR A 772 4.06 26.24 58.59
CA THR A 772 4.52 27.54 58.11
C THR A 772 4.23 27.72 56.63
N LYS A 773 4.48 26.69 55.81
CA LYS A 773 4.19 26.71 54.38
C LYS A 773 2.72 26.99 54.09
N GLN A 774 1.82 26.26 54.75
CA GLN A 774 0.37 26.42 54.59
C GLN A 774 -0.11 27.79 55.08
N TYR A 775 0.43 28.28 56.18
CA TYR A 775 0.11 29.62 56.68
C TYR A 775 0.44 30.71 55.65
N ILE A 776 1.61 30.63 55.00
CA ILE A 776 1.99 31.59 53.96
C ILE A 776 1.05 31.47 52.75
N HIS A 777 0.70 30.25 52.33
CA HIS A 777 -0.30 30.04 51.27
C HIS A 777 -1.64 30.71 51.58
N GLU A 778 -2.17 30.55 52.80
CA GLU A 778 -3.43 31.17 53.21
C GLU A 778 -3.36 32.71 53.22
N GLN A 779 -2.25 33.28 53.69
CA GLN A 779 -2.05 34.74 53.73
C GLN A 779 -2.00 35.36 52.33
N TYR A 780 -1.39 34.67 51.37
CA TYR A 780 -1.14 35.18 50.02
C TYR A 780 -2.08 34.60 48.95
N TYR A 781 -3.08 33.82 49.34
CA TYR A 781 -4.04 33.18 48.42
C TYR A 781 -4.67 34.15 47.41
N PRO A 782 -5.12 35.38 47.77
CA PRO A 782 -5.69 36.30 46.79
C PRO A 782 -4.71 36.67 45.66
N LEU A 783 -3.41 36.76 45.96
CA LEU A 783 -2.37 37.09 45.00
C LEU A 783 -2.09 35.92 44.06
N THR A 784 -1.97 34.70 44.59
CA THR A 784 -1.74 33.48 43.79
C THR A 784 -2.96 33.14 42.95
N ALA A 785 -4.18 33.27 43.49
CA ALA A 785 -5.43 33.11 42.74
C ALA A 785 -5.53 34.09 41.56
N LYS A 786 -5.14 35.37 41.75
CA LYS A 786 -5.10 36.36 40.67
C LYS A 786 -4.07 35.98 39.59
N LYS A 787 -2.87 35.51 39.98
CA LYS A 787 -1.87 35.03 39.01
C LYS A 787 -2.33 33.80 38.24
N LEU A 788 -2.96 32.83 38.92
CA LEU A 788 -3.55 31.65 38.29
C LEU A 788 -4.63 32.04 37.27
N ALA A 789 -5.55 32.94 37.65
CA ALA A 789 -6.59 33.43 36.75
C ALA A 789 -6.02 34.14 35.52
N ASN A 790 -5.01 35.00 35.71
CA ASN A 790 -4.33 35.68 34.61
C ASN A 790 -3.63 34.68 33.68
N HIS A 791 -2.93 33.69 34.23
CA HIS A 791 -2.28 32.63 33.46
C HIS A 791 -3.29 31.87 32.60
N ILE A 792 -4.38 31.37 33.21
CA ILE A 792 -5.41 30.61 32.49
C ILE A 792 -6.02 31.46 31.37
N ASN A 793 -6.39 32.71 31.66
CA ASN A 793 -7.03 33.59 30.66
C ASN A 793 -6.08 33.93 29.51
N THR A 794 -4.80 34.19 29.82
CA THR A 794 -3.78 34.48 28.81
C THR A 794 -3.55 33.28 27.92
N PHE A 795 -3.34 32.10 28.52
CA PHE A 795 -3.12 30.87 27.79
C PHE A 795 -4.32 30.48 26.90
N LEU A 796 -5.55 30.60 27.41
CA LEU A 796 -6.76 30.34 26.61
C LEU A 796 -6.88 31.30 25.42
N ALA A 797 -6.49 32.57 25.57
CA ALA A 797 -6.48 33.53 24.48
C ALA A 797 -5.39 33.21 23.44
N GLU A 798 -4.20 32.81 23.88
CA GLU A 798 -3.12 32.34 23.00
C GLU A 798 -3.54 31.10 22.22
N LEU A 799 -4.14 30.12 22.89
CA LEU A 799 -4.63 28.89 22.27
C LEU A 799 -5.68 29.18 21.18
N ALA A 800 -6.62 30.08 21.45
CA ALA A 800 -7.59 30.52 20.45
C ALA A 800 -6.95 31.26 19.27
N ALA A 801 -5.82 31.94 19.46
CA ALA A 801 -5.07 32.57 18.38
C ALA A 801 -4.33 31.54 17.52
N LEU A 802 -3.84 30.45 18.12
CA LEU A 802 -3.21 29.33 17.41
C LEU A 802 -4.23 28.58 16.54
N GLU A 803 -5.41 28.27 17.09
CA GLU A 803 -6.50 27.59 16.35
C GLU A 803 -6.92 28.36 15.09
N LYS A 804 -6.92 29.70 15.13
CA LYS A 804 -7.29 30.55 13.99
C LYS A 804 -6.33 30.49 12.81
N LYS A 805 -5.08 30.04 13.01
CA LYS A 805 -4.09 29.97 11.93
C LYS A 805 -4.40 28.89 10.90
N VAL A 806 -5.26 27.94 11.24
CA VAL A 806 -5.63 26.81 10.37
C VAL A 806 -6.59 27.22 9.23
N ASP A 807 -7.24 28.38 9.34
CA ASP A 807 -8.19 28.89 8.37
C ASP A 807 -7.55 29.92 7.41
N TYR A 808 -7.33 29.51 6.15
CA TYR A 808 -6.83 30.37 5.07
C TYR A 808 -7.98 30.96 4.24
N GLY A 809 -8.91 31.68 4.88
CA GLY A 809 -9.99 32.37 4.19
C GLY A 809 -11.12 31.46 3.70
N GLY A 810 -11.48 30.46 4.50
CA GLY A 810 -12.61 29.55 4.27
C GLY A 810 -12.25 28.17 3.72
N LYS A 811 -10.96 27.88 3.52
CA LYS A 811 -10.44 26.53 3.25
C LYS A 811 -9.66 26.07 4.48
N VAL A 812 -10.08 24.95 5.06
CA VAL A 812 -9.33 24.30 6.16
C VAL A 812 -8.06 23.72 5.55
N ALA A 813 -6.89 24.06 6.09
CA ALA A 813 -5.58 23.57 5.62
C ALA A 813 -5.35 22.06 5.85
N ALA A 814 -6.40 21.28 6.14
CA ALA A 814 -6.29 19.89 6.55
C ALA A 814 -5.79 19.00 5.40
N ASP A 815 -6.17 19.30 4.16
CA ASP A 815 -5.75 18.54 2.98
C ASP A 815 -4.23 18.70 2.72
N ASP A 816 -3.66 19.88 3.00
CA ASP A 816 -2.23 20.16 2.84
C ASP A 816 -1.38 19.72 4.06
N HIS A 817 -2.03 19.43 5.19
CA HIS A 817 -1.37 19.15 6.47
C HIS A 817 -2.13 18.08 7.27
N PRO A 818 -1.92 16.79 6.98
CA PRO A 818 -2.73 15.69 7.51
C PRO A 818 -2.65 15.50 9.04
N ARG A 819 -1.66 16.12 9.72
CA ARG A 819 -1.51 16.08 11.19
C ARG A 819 -2.30 17.16 11.95
N LEU A 820 -2.80 18.20 11.27
CA LEU A 820 -3.54 19.30 11.92
C LEU A 820 -4.79 18.85 12.71
N PRO A 821 -5.59 17.88 12.25
CA PRO A 821 -6.76 17.41 12.99
C PRO A 821 -6.41 16.87 14.38
N LEU A 822 -5.34 16.08 14.49
CA LEU A 822 -4.86 15.58 15.78
C LEU A 822 -4.34 16.70 16.68
N VAL A 823 -3.63 17.67 16.09
CA VAL A 823 -3.19 18.90 16.78
C VAL A 823 -4.39 19.68 17.36
N LEU A 824 -5.46 19.83 16.59
CA LEU A 824 -6.65 20.56 17.03
C LEU A 824 -7.38 19.80 18.15
N ARG A 825 -7.49 18.47 18.07
CA ARG A 825 -8.03 17.64 19.17
C ARG A 825 -7.21 17.81 20.46
N HIS A 826 -5.88 17.84 20.36
CA HIS A 826 -5.02 18.10 21.52
C HIS A 826 -5.26 19.48 22.12
N ASN A 827 -5.38 20.51 21.28
CA ASN A 827 -5.68 21.87 21.75
C ASN A 827 -7.02 21.91 22.49
N GLU A 828 -8.05 21.28 21.94
CA GLU A 828 -9.37 21.18 22.57
C GLU A 828 -9.32 20.45 23.93
N PHE A 829 -8.58 19.34 24.00
CA PHE A 829 -8.36 18.61 25.25
C PHE A 829 -7.75 19.52 26.34
N VAL A 830 -6.66 20.23 26.02
CA VAL A 830 -5.99 21.13 26.97
C VAL A 830 -6.91 22.28 27.38
N LYS A 831 -7.63 22.87 26.41
CA LYS A 831 -8.60 23.95 26.64
C LYS A 831 -9.67 23.55 27.64
N ASN A 832 -10.23 22.35 27.50
CA ASN A 832 -11.28 21.85 28.37
C ASN A 832 -10.81 21.70 29.82
N ILE A 833 -9.59 21.21 30.04
CA ILE A 833 -9.02 21.12 31.40
C ILE A 833 -8.85 22.51 32.01
N PHE A 834 -8.30 23.47 31.26
CA PHE A 834 -8.11 24.84 31.75
C PHE A 834 -9.43 25.53 32.11
N LEU A 835 -10.47 25.33 31.30
CA LEU A 835 -11.82 25.84 31.59
C LEU A 835 -12.40 25.20 32.87
N THR A 836 -12.22 23.89 33.04
CA THR A 836 -12.69 23.18 34.24
C THR A 836 -11.97 23.66 35.50
N VAL A 837 -10.65 23.85 35.44
CA VAL A 837 -9.87 24.45 36.54
C VAL A 837 -10.38 25.86 36.85
N ARG A 838 -10.56 26.71 35.83
CA ARG A 838 -11.07 28.09 36.03
C ARG A 838 -12.39 28.11 36.80
N HIS A 839 -13.31 27.25 36.39
CA HIS A 839 -14.62 27.13 37.02
C HIS A 839 -14.53 26.60 38.46
N LYS A 840 -13.81 25.48 38.68
CA LYS A 840 -13.71 24.84 40.00
C LYS A 840 -13.00 25.71 41.02
N GLN A 841 -11.96 26.43 40.61
CA GLN A 841 -11.21 27.34 41.47
C GLN A 841 -11.93 28.68 41.70
N GLY A 842 -13.13 28.89 41.12
CA GLY A 842 -13.93 30.11 41.31
C GLY A 842 -13.34 31.35 40.66
N LEU A 843 -12.64 31.19 39.53
CA LEU A 843 -11.90 32.26 38.84
C LEU A 843 -12.69 32.92 37.69
N ASP A 844 -13.98 32.64 37.57
CA ASP A 844 -14.83 33.16 36.49
C ASP A 844 -15.16 34.67 36.68
N LEU A 845 -14.48 35.50 35.87
CA LEU A 845 -14.78 36.85 35.35
C LEU A 845 -15.53 37.92 36.17
N ASN A 846 -15.71 37.83 37.50
CA ASN A 846 -16.26 38.95 38.29
C ASN A 846 -15.62 39.21 39.67
N GLY A 847 -14.56 38.49 40.06
CA GLY A 847 -14.00 38.56 41.42
C GLY A 847 -12.62 39.24 41.59
N PHE A 848 -11.81 39.36 40.54
CA PHE A 848 -10.37 39.67 40.68
C PHE A 848 -9.81 40.75 39.74
N GLY A 849 -10.69 41.58 39.13
CA GLY A 849 -10.31 42.77 38.36
C GLY A 849 -9.41 43.70 39.15
#